data_AF-A0A495WB63-F1
#
_entry.id   AF-A0A495WB63-F1
#
_cell.length_a   1.000
_cell.length_b   1.000
_cell.length_c   1.000
_cell.angle_alpha   90.00
_cell.angle_beta   90.00
_cell.angle_gamma   90.00
#
_symmetry.space_group_name_H-M   'P 1'
#
loop_
_entity.id
_entity.type
_entity.pdbx_description
1 polymer ?
#
loop_
_entity_poly.entity_id
_entity_poly.type
_entity_poly.pdbx_seq_one_letter_code
_entity_poly.pdbx_strand_id
1 'polypeptide(L)'
;MYYFKHIFFLLFLTIPFSITRAQIREFTHPEIISFEDSTDPVTAGKNSKVSLSNKHYKHLGHSLQWNWDKPNAQIFINQPIGYLSQNPNPKETSLSTFIFWIYNPKAISSGKLKFEFLKQGKVCSWFEYGMNFTGWSGAWLIFNRDMQGTPEEGMDELRITAPNTNYGEIFLDHIILSSFQDVRHQTADFQAPYINPETTSHWLVLLKSWENDFDLPIPARVSPSEQKSINDVETRLKQLLLPKKQPDVTKLKKQFIAYNITENSDGSISGLPIFFERFGEAYANLGGENYAKIYANPMGLRNCVNFMYNLAIAWNNSTNNNEKTELANMFILMTRHMLDQGFRAGSAMGTLHHLGYSMRNYYPAMFLMKDVLIKAELDQDIQRAMEWFAGTGEVKLKPEIDGMDIDAFNTSLIGRLSSIMMMKDSPQKVTYLRSISRWIDNGLHFSDGTMGCFKIDGSIFHHRHNYPAYAVGGLDGAVNSVWLLRDSEFEISRQSHENLKFALLTMRKYCNLVTWPLSLSGRHPDGKGKLIPWHYARLAEVGSPDKTEKIDTELASAYLRLNNGKKDSYSKKFTKAGIIPEKAPEGNWGINYSCLAVHRRENWLATAMGHSRYLWATESYIGANYFGRYLNHGNLQILGSGNPIDMFASGFNQQGWDWNHIPGTTAAVIPMKDLKADIRQVDEVSGYEEMLLSDESFAGAISSKNRNGAFGMKLHEHDKYNGSLRARKSYFFFDNRIIALGSDIESALPDAPVHTTLFQVYLPEEESPIFINGKKISDFPYEKRLSEKTAMLGDGKKNYYLIRNGNIIVHKTLQHSLDEETCAPTENNFALAAIDHGKTPHNASYEYMVLIQPSEKEKKQYQKSGGYIVLQQNKQAHIVRDKATSTTGYVLFEEGEVTVGNEILSVNHPCLIMTAKENKDKMTISVCDPDLHFYEGPADEQYDKNGKRIERSVYSRKWIDNPSAKSTIKIKINGIWNLETPSDYIKISGKDTKSTFLEVSCRHGMTREVNLIKD
;
A
#
# COMPACT_ATOMS: atom_id res chain seq x y z
N MET A 1 50.01 -23.23 9.94
CA MET A 1 50.99 -23.35 11.04
C MET A 1 51.93 -22.15 10.93
N TYR A 2 52.06 -21.40 12.04
CA TYR A 2 52.86 -20.18 12.28
C TYR A 2 52.38 -18.79 11.79
N TYR A 3 52.07 -17.97 12.82
CA TYR A 3 52.00 -16.51 12.96
C TYR A 3 50.93 -15.67 12.22
N PHE A 4 49.88 -15.28 12.95
CA PHE A 4 49.61 -13.87 13.32
C PHE A 4 48.69 -13.84 14.57
N LYS A 5 49.30 -13.81 15.76
CA LYS A 5 48.66 -13.43 17.03
C LYS A 5 49.25 -12.06 17.40
N HIS A 6 48.57 -10.98 17.04
CA HIS A 6 48.84 -9.66 17.62
C HIS A 6 47.56 -9.15 18.26
N ILE A 7 47.48 -9.42 19.56
CA ILE A 7 46.58 -8.78 20.51
C ILE A 7 47.01 -7.32 20.59
N PHE A 8 46.22 -6.41 20.05
CA PHE A 8 46.36 -4.98 20.33
C PHE A 8 45.60 -4.66 21.61
N PHE A 9 46.33 -4.54 22.72
CA PHE A 9 45.84 -3.93 23.95
C PHE A 9 45.72 -2.41 23.70
N LEU A 10 44.52 -1.90 23.43
CA LEU A 10 44.22 -0.48 23.54
C LEU A 10 43.81 -0.20 24.99
N LEU A 11 44.77 0.26 25.79
CA LEU A 11 44.51 0.84 27.09
C LEU A 11 43.72 2.15 26.89
N PHE A 12 42.40 2.10 27.04
CA PHE A 12 41.62 3.31 27.27
C PHE A 12 41.77 3.70 28.74
N LEU A 13 42.48 4.79 29.00
CA LEU A 13 42.41 5.50 30.27
C LEU A 13 40.94 5.90 30.50
N THR A 14 40.32 5.27 31.50
CA THR A 14 38.99 5.63 32.00
C THR A 14 39.06 6.99 32.68
N ILE A 15 38.77 8.05 31.92
CA ILE A 15 38.31 9.31 32.50
C ILE A 15 36.79 9.15 32.69
N PRO A 16 36.24 9.34 33.90
CA PRO A 16 34.79 9.29 34.10
C PRO A 16 34.20 10.57 33.51
N PHE A 17 33.96 10.58 32.21
CA PHE A 17 33.04 11.54 31.63
C PHE A 17 31.63 11.10 32.02
N SER A 18 31.01 11.85 32.92
CA SER A 18 29.57 11.78 33.16
C SER A 18 28.86 12.06 31.84
N ILE A 19 28.53 11.00 31.11
CA ILE A 19 27.62 11.05 29.98
C ILE A 19 26.27 11.48 30.57
N THR A 20 25.73 12.58 30.07
CA THR A 20 24.37 12.95 30.36
C THR A 20 23.45 11.84 29.87
N ARG A 21 22.90 11.02 30.80
CA ARG A 21 21.83 10.01 30.57
C ARG A 21 20.56 10.59 29.92
N ALA A 22 20.53 11.87 29.56
CA ALA A 22 19.37 12.64 29.14
C ALA A 22 18.81 12.31 27.74
N GLN A 23 19.32 11.29 27.03
CA GLN A 23 18.84 10.91 25.68
C GLN A 23 18.32 9.48 25.54
N ILE A 24 18.53 8.59 26.51
CA ILE A 24 18.01 7.22 26.47
C ILE A 24 16.71 7.21 27.27
N ARG A 25 15.62 6.78 26.63
CA ARG A 25 14.30 6.67 27.24
C ARG A 25 13.82 5.23 27.11
N GLU A 26 13.68 4.56 28.25
CA GLU A 26 13.13 3.22 28.37
C GLU A 26 11.79 3.28 29.11
N PHE A 27 10.87 2.38 28.78
CA PHE A 27 9.56 2.31 29.42
C PHE A 27 9.66 1.42 30.66
N THR A 28 9.32 1.97 31.82
CA THR A 28 9.32 1.24 33.10
C THR A 28 7.90 1.11 33.63
N HIS A 29 7.57 -0.06 34.16
CA HIS A 29 6.29 -0.35 34.79
C HIS A 29 6.47 -1.45 35.85
N PRO A 30 5.71 -1.44 36.97
CA PRO A 30 5.83 -2.47 38.01
C PRO A 30 5.59 -3.91 37.54
N GLU A 31 4.84 -4.10 36.46
CA GLU A 31 4.59 -5.42 35.86
C GLU A 31 5.75 -5.94 34.99
N ILE A 32 6.77 -5.11 34.74
CA ILE A 32 7.99 -5.51 34.02
C ILE A 32 9.05 -5.92 35.04
N ILE A 33 9.39 -7.22 35.08
CA ILE A 33 10.44 -7.74 35.93
C ILE A 33 11.79 -7.56 35.21
N SER A 34 12.60 -6.62 35.71
CA SER A 34 13.86 -6.17 35.10
C SER A 34 15.10 -6.34 35.98
N PHE A 35 14.95 -6.80 37.22
CA PHE A 35 16.06 -7.12 38.12
C PHE A 35 17.10 -6.01 38.35
N GLU A 36 16.68 -4.75 38.47
CA GLU A 36 17.62 -3.63 38.64
C GLU A 36 18.17 -3.49 40.06
N ASP A 37 17.35 -3.75 41.07
CA ASP A 37 17.71 -3.53 42.47
C ASP A 37 17.92 -4.84 43.25
N SER A 38 17.27 -5.93 42.84
CA SER A 38 17.40 -7.24 43.50
C SER A 38 16.98 -8.41 42.60
N THR A 39 17.21 -9.66 43.04
CA THR A 39 16.70 -10.85 42.37
C THR A 39 15.23 -11.15 42.66
N ASP A 40 14.57 -10.35 43.50
CA ASP A 40 13.13 -10.45 43.75
C ASP A 40 12.36 -10.22 42.43
N PRO A 41 11.27 -10.94 42.12
CA PRO A 41 10.54 -11.93 42.95
C PRO A 41 11.03 -13.39 42.82
N VAL A 42 12.27 -13.64 42.37
CA VAL A 42 12.75 -14.99 42.06
C VAL A 42 13.28 -15.71 43.29
N THR A 43 12.79 -16.93 43.49
CA THR A 43 13.31 -17.89 44.46
C THR A 43 14.07 -19.01 43.76
N ALA A 44 15.29 -19.31 44.21
CA ALA A 44 16.06 -20.43 43.70
C ALA A 44 15.64 -21.76 44.35
N GLY A 45 15.39 -22.78 43.54
CA GLY A 45 15.16 -24.14 43.98
C GLY A 45 16.45 -24.90 44.29
N LYS A 46 16.30 -26.20 44.59
CA LYS A 46 17.45 -27.08 44.79
C LYS A 46 18.32 -27.12 43.52
N ASN A 47 19.64 -27.10 43.70
CA ASN A 47 20.64 -27.10 42.62
C ASN A 47 20.60 -25.85 41.72
N SER A 48 19.97 -24.76 42.18
CA SER A 48 19.95 -23.46 41.50
C SER A 48 20.54 -22.38 42.38
N LYS A 49 21.23 -21.42 41.77
CA LYS A 49 21.70 -20.19 42.39
C LYS A 49 21.35 -19.01 41.49
N VAL A 50 20.72 -17.98 42.07
CA VAL A 50 20.42 -16.73 41.37
C VAL A 50 21.20 -15.56 41.97
N SER A 51 21.59 -14.62 41.12
CA SER A 51 22.27 -13.37 41.52
C SER A 51 22.00 -12.27 40.51
N LEU A 52 22.15 -11.02 40.90
CA LEU A 52 22.19 -9.91 39.96
C LEU A 52 23.49 -9.91 39.16
N SER A 53 23.39 -9.56 37.88
CA SER A 53 24.53 -9.38 36.99
C SER A 53 24.35 -8.15 36.11
N ASN A 54 25.43 -7.40 35.92
CA ASN A 54 25.52 -6.31 34.94
C ASN A 54 26.31 -6.73 33.68
N LYS A 55 26.69 -8.00 33.55
CA LYS A 55 27.46 -8.50 32.40
C LYS A 55 26.64 -8.52 31.11
N HIS A 56 25.37 -8.90 31.23
CA HIS A 56 24.41 -8.94 30.14
C HIS A 56 23.10 -8.39 30.69
N TYR A 57 22.47 -7.48 29.96
CA TYR A 57 21.17 -6.92 30.29
C TYR A 57 20.44 -6.58 28.99
N LYS A 58 19.11 -6.66 29.01
CA LYS A 58 18.22 -6.32 27.88
C LYS A 58 17.37 -5.09 28.20
N HIS A 59 17.15 -4.80 29.47
CA HIS A 59 16.49 -3.60 29.95
C HIS A 59 17.38 -2.91 30.99
N LEU A 60 17.47 -1.58 30.92
CA LEU A 60 18.19 -0.75 31.87
C LEU A 60 19.66 -1.18 32.08
N GLY A 61 20.02 -1.86 33.19
CA GLY A 61 21.43 -2.08 33.56
C GLY A 61 21.79 -3.42 34.17
N HIS A 62 20.82 -4.25 34.54
CA HIS A 62 21.05 -5.54 35.19
C HIS A 62 20.16 -6.64 34.62
N SER A 63 20.48 -7.89 34.96
CA SER A 63 19.63 -9.04 34.73
C SER A 63 19.78 -10.06 35.85
N LEU A 64 18.85 -11.02 35.90
CA LEU A 64 18.96 -12.17 36.78
C LEU A 64 19.91 -13.20 36.16
N GLN A 65 21.07 -13.41 36.76
CA GLN A 65 21.92 -14.55 36.45
C GLN A 65 21.40 -15.79 37.17
N TRP A 66 21.16 -16.87 36.44
CA TRP A 66 20.79 -18.17 36.99
C TRP A 66 21.84 -19.23 36.62
N ASN A 67 22.42 -19.83 37.65
CA ASN A 67 23.36 -20.95 37.54
C ASN A 67 22.72 -22.22 38.11
N TRP A 68 22.98 -23.37 37.47
CA TRP A 68 22.62 -24.68 37.98
C TRP A 68 23.75 -25.70 37.85
N ASP A 69 23.75 -26.71 38.72
CA ASP A 69 24.78 -27.78 38.80
C ASP A 69 24.19 -29.21 38.73
N LYS A 70 22.89 -29.33 38.44
CA LYS A 70 22.20 -30.59 38.15
C LYS A 70 21.11 -30.41 37.08
N PRO A 71 20.77 -31.47 36.35
CA PRO A 71 19.62 -31.46 35.44
C PRO A 71 18.31 -31.09 36.13
N ASN A 72 17.42 -30.43 35.37
CA ASN A 72 16.06 -30.08 35.82
C ASN A 72 16.02 -29.23 37.11
N ALA A 73 17.08 -28.47 37.39
CA ALA A 73 17.07 -27.48 38.46
C ALA A 73 16.00 -26.41 38.18
N GLN A 74 15.45 -25.79 39.22
CA GLN A 74 14.27 -24.93 39.09
C GLN A 74 14.46 -23.57 39.77
N ILE A 75 13.85 -22.55 39.18
CA ILE A 75 13.59 -21.26 39.82
C ILE A 75 12.09 -20.96 39.79
N PHE A 76 11.62 -20.15 40.72
CA PHE A 76 10.21 -19.84 40.94
C PHE A 76 9.99 -18.34 41.01
N ILE A 77 8.93 -17.85 40.38
CA ILE A 77 8.41 -16.50 40.53
C ILE A 77 7.02 -16.65 41.17
N ASN A 78 6.94 -16.38 42.47
CA ASN A 78 5.75 -16.61 43.29
C ASN A 78 4.91 -15.33 43.38
N GLN A 79 4.21 -14.98 42.31
CA GLN A 79 3.31 -13.84 42.27
C GLN A 79 2.16 -14.09 41.28
N PRO A 80 1.02 -13.38 41.42
CA PRO A 80 -0.09 -13.49 40.48
C PRO A 80 0.37 -13.31 39.02
N ILE A 81 0.01 -14.27 38.16
CA ILE A 81 0.38 -14.22 36.73
C ILE A 81 -0.37 -13.11 36.00
N GLY A 82 -1.60 -12.79 36.44
CA GLY A 82 -2.46 -11.78 35.78
C GLY A 82 -3.15 -12.27 34.50
N TYR A 83 -3.19 -13.59 34.26
CA TYR A 83 -3.91 -14.17 33.14
C TYR A 83 -5.43 -13.95 33.27
N LEU A 84 -6.03 -13.50 32.17
CA LEU A 84 -7.48 -13.40 31.98
C LEU A 84 -7.87 -14.12 30.70
N SER A 85 -8.99 -14.85 30.74
CA SER A 85 -9.45 -15.65 29.62
C SER A 85 -9.93 -14.81 28.43
N GLN A 86 -10.38 -13.59 28.69
CA GLN A 86 -10.84 -12.60 27.70
C GLN A 86 -10.41 -11.21 28.11
N ASN A 87 -10.31 -10.31 27.12
CA ASN A 87 -10.08 -8.90 27.41
C ASN A 87 -11.30 -8.30 28.15
N PRO A 88 -11.11 -7.59 29.29
CA PRO A 88 -12.18 -6.88 29.98
C PRO A 88 -12.93 -5.87 29.09
N ASN A 89 -12.29 -5.36 28.03
CA ASN A 89 -12.92 -4.57 27.00
C ASN A 89 -13.52 -5.49 25.91
N PRO A 90 -14.86 -5.64 25.84
CA PRO A 90 -15.50 -6.53 24.88
C PRO A 90 -15.37 -6.09 23.42
N LYS A 91 -14.81 -4.89 23.16
CA LYS A 91 -14.52 -4.39 21.82
C LYS A 91 -13.12 -4.77 21.33
N GLU A 92 -12.27 -5.32 22.18
CA GLU A 92 -10.91 -5.72 21.84
C GLU A 92 -10.80 -7.24 21.74
N THR A 93 -10.11 -7.71 20.71
CA THR A 93 -9.85 -9.14 20.46
C THR A 93 -8.46 -9.58 20.90
N SER A 94 -7.72 -8.74 21.61
CA SER A 94 -6.39 -9.05 22.15
C SER A 94 -6.46 -10.12 23.25
N LEU A 95 -5.40 -10.91 23.39
CA LEU A 95 -5.34 -12.04 24.34
C LEU A 95 -4.14 -11.92 25.29
N SER A 96 -4.30 -12.45 26.50
CA SER A 96 -3.23 -12.54 27.50
C SER A 96 -2.01 -13.28 26.94
N THR A 97 -0.86 -12.64 27.04
CA THR A 97 0.41 -13.05 26.44
C THR A 97 1.54 -12.97 27.46
N PHE A 98 2.39 -14.00 27.50
CA PHE A 98 3.63 -14.03 28.27
C PHE A 98 4.80 -13.54 27.41
N ILE A 99 5.65 -12.66 27.96
CA ILE A 99 6.79 -12.06 27.26
C ILE A 99 8.04 -12.17 28.13
N PHE A 100 9.18 -12.57 27.54
CA PHE A 100 10.45 -12.70 28.26
C PHE A 100 11.66 -12.58 27.34
N TRP A 101 12.82 -12.29 27.94
CA TRP A 101 14.13 -12.39 27.30
C TRP A 101 15.09 -13.30 28.08
N ILE A 102 15.89 -14.06 27.34
CA ILE A 102 16.95 -14.93 27.86
C ILE A 102 18.24 -14.64 27.13
N TYR A 103 19.33 -14.46 27.89
CA TYR A 103 20.67 -14.52 27.37
C TYR A 103 21.25 -15.90 27.60
N ASN A 104 21.77 -16.51 26.54
CA ASN A 104 22.53 -17.75 26.67
C ASN A 104 24.01 -17.49 26.30
N PRO A 105 24.95 -17.59 27.25
CA PRO A 105 26.39 -17.44 26.97
C PRO A 105 26.91 -18.52 26.02
N LYS A 106 26.29 -19.70 26.02
CA LYS A 106 26.73 -20.83 25.20
C LYS A 106 25.55 -21.70 24.78
N ALA A 107 25.37 -21.88 23.48
CA ALA A 107 24.38 -22.79 22.93
C ALA A 107 24.37 -24.18 23.59
N ILE A 108 23.19 -24.62 24.02
CA ILE A 108 22.95 -25.94 24.62
C ILE A 108 22.21 -26.78 23.58
N SER A 109 22.95 -27.63 22.86
CA SER A 109 22.39 -28.49 21.81
C SER A 109 21.34 -29.44 22.38
N SER A 110 20.14 -29.45 21.77
CA SER A 110 18.96 -30.24 22.20
C SER A 110 18.43 -29.93 23.61
N GLY A 111 18.96 -28.90 24.29
CA GLY A 111 18.45 -28.45 25.58
C GLY A 111 17.21 -27.59 25.42
N LYS A 112 16.24 -27.75 26.32
CA LYS A 112 15.05 -26.92 26.39
C LYS A 112 14.80 -26.45 27.82
N LEU A 113 14.44 -25.19 27.99
CA LEU A 113 13.83 -24.71 29.22
C LEU A 113 12.35 -25.06 29.22
N LYS A 114 11.81 -25.48 30.35
CA LYS A 114 10.38 -25.67 30.52
C LYS A 114 9.80 -24.56 31.39
N PHE A 115 8.82 -23.84 30.87
CA PHE A 115 8.07 -22.81 31.57
C PHE A 115 6.71 -23.39 31.96
N GLU A 116 6.40 -23.41 33.25
CA GLU A 116 5.15 -23.94 33.79
C GLU A 116 4.43 -22.85 34.58
N PHE A 117 3.15 -22.64 34.29
CA PHE A 117 2.29 -21.70 35.01
C PHE A 117 1.34 -22.50 35.90
N LEU A 118 1.36 -22.19 37.19
CA LEU A 118 0.66 -22.98 38.19
C LEU A 118 -0.38 -22.14 38.93
N LYS A 119 -1.39 -22.85 39.43
CA LYS A 119 -2.38 -22.34 40.37
C LYS A 119 -2.37 -23.24 41.59
N GLN A 120 -1.98 -22.70 42.75
CA GLN A 120 -1.93 -23.45 44.01
C GLN A 120 -1.13 -24.76 43.87
N GLY A 121 0.00 -24.70 43.15
CA GLY A 121 0.90 -25.83 42.91
C GLY A 121 0.49 -26.81 41.81
N LYS A 122 -0.69 -26.66 41.17
CA LYS A 122 -1.10 -27.43 39.99
C LYS A 122 -0.65 -26.74 38.72
N VAL A 123 0.05 -27.45 37.82
CA VAL A 123 0.37 -26.94 36.47
C VAL A 123 -0.91 -26.82 35.65
N CYS A 124 -1.21 -25.60 35.20
CA CYS A 124 -2.37 -25.29 34.35
C CYS A 124 -1.96 -25.25 32.89
N SER A 125 -0.93 -24.46 32.57
CA SER A 125 -0.36 -24.36 31.21
C SER A 125 1.17 -24.38 31.24
N TRP A 126 1.79 -24.75 30.11
CA TRP A 126 3.25 -24.81 30.00
C TRP A 126 3.73 -24.74 28.54
N PHE A 127 5.02 -24.44 28.35
CA PHE A 127 5.70 -24.55 27.05
C PHE A 127 7.19 -24.87 27.22
N GLU A 128 7.85 -25.25 26.12
CA GLU A 128 9.29 -25.50 26.08
C GLU A 128 10.01 -24.54 25.14
N TYR A 129 11.14 -23.98 25.57
CA TYR A 129 11.95 -23.05 24.78
C TYR A 129 13.33 -23.64 24.48
N GLY A 130 13.67 -23.79 23.19
CA GLY A 130 14.95 -24.34 22.76
C GLY A 130 16.14 -23.46 23.12
N MET A 131 17.25 -24.05 23.57
CA MET A 131 18.45 -23.33 24.05
C MET A 131 19.65 -23.40 23.09
N ASN A 132 19.43 -23.79 21.84
CA ASN A 132 20.48 -23.91 20.82
C ASN A 132 20.81 -22.56 20.16
N PHE A 133 21.18 -21.56 20.97
CA PHE A 133 21.59 -20.23 20.54
C PHE A 133 22.61 -19.62 21.52
N THR A 134 23.34 -18.60 21.06
CA THR A 134 24.20 -17.75 21.89
C THR A 134 23.72 -16.30 21.77
N GLY A 135 23.81 -15.52 22.85
CA GLY A 135 23.31 -14.15 22.92
C GLY A 135 21.88 -14.07 23.46
N TRP A 136 21.22 -12.93 23.26
CA TRP A 136 19.81 -12.68 23.62
C TRP A 136 18.84 -13.37 22.66
N SER A 137 17.77 -13.94 23.21
CA SER A 137 16.57 -14.38 22.49
C SER A 137 15.33 -14.15 23.35
N GLY A 138 14.15 -14.11 22.77
CA GLY A 138 12.90 -13.90 23.48
C GLY A 138 11.68 -14.21 22.62
N ALA A 139 10.55 -14.48 23.27
CA ALA A 139 9.32 -14.84 22.60
C ALA A 139 8.09 -14.23 23.29
N TRP A 140 7.01 -14.10 22.52
CA TRP A 140 5.69 -13.67 22.97
C TRP A 140 4.74 -14.85 22.77
N LEU A 141 4.15 -15.38 23.85
CA LEU A 141 3.31 -16.57 23.79
C LEU A 141 1.91 -16.28 24.33
N ILE A 142 0.89 -16.47 23.50
CA ILE A 142 -0.50 -16.38 23.92
C ILE A 142 -0.84 -17.64 24.72
N PHE A 143 -1.33 -17.45 25.95
CA PHE A 143 -1.65 -18.53 26.87
C PHE A 143 -2.63 -19.57 26.28
N ASN A 144 -3.67 -19.11 25.57
CA ASN A 144 -4.73 -19.99 25.04
C ASN A 144 -4.41 -20.61 23.67
N ARG A 145 -3.34 -20.18 22.99
CA ARG A 145 -3.02 -20.61 21.63
C ARG A 145 -1.68 -21.33 21.55
N ASP A 146 -0.65 -20.75 22.13
CA ASP A 146 0.74 -21.18 21.92
C ASP A 146 1.24 -22.13 23.02
N MET A 147 0.52 -22.24 24.14
CA MET A 147 0.90 -23.08 25.28
C MET A 147 0.13 -24.40 25.31
N GLN A 148 0.77 -25.43 25.88
CA GLN A 148 0.14 -26.71 26.20
C GLN A 148 -0.65 -26.61 27.51
N GLY A 149 -1.66 -27.47 27.67
CA GLY A 149 -2.54 -27.47 28.84
C GLY A 149 -3.72 -26.50 28.70
N THR A 150 -4.28 -26.05 29.83
CA THR A 150 -5.38 -25.10 29.87
C THR A 150 -5.08 -24.06 30.94
N PRO A 151 -4.73 -22.82 30.56
CA PRO A 151 -4.48 -21.76 31.52
C PRO A 151 -5.73 -21.45 32.33
N GLU A 152 -5.55 -21.09 33.60
CA GLU A 152 -6.65 -20.81 34.52
C GLU A 152 -6.50 -19.40 35.11
N GLU A 153 -7.60 -18.65 35.25
CA GLU A 153 -7.58 -17.38 35.97
C GLU A 153 -7.17 -17.61 37.44
N GLY A 154 -6.32 -16.73 37.95
CA GLY A 154 -5.76 -16.83 39.29
C GLY A 154 -4.54 -17.76 39.44
N MET A 155 -3.86 -18.13 38.34
CA MET A 155 -2.50 -18.68 38.41
C MET A 155 -1.58 -17.73 39.21
N ASP A 156 -0.74 -18.30 40.07
CA ASP A 156 0.01 -17.60 41.12
C ASP A 156 1.51 -17.95 41.17
N GLU A 157 1.98 -18.79 40.24
CA GLU A 157 3.39 -19.19 40.16
C GLU A 157 3.83 -19.39 38.71
N LEU A 158 4.99 -18.83 38.36
CA LEU A 158 5.77 -19.24 37.20
C LEU A 158 6.97 -20.06 37.66
N ARG A 159 7.10 -21.28 37.15
CA ARG A 159 8.22 -22.18 37.40
C ARG A 159 9.02 -22.39 36.12
N ILE A 160 10.33 -22.17 36.20
CA ILE A 160 11.24 -22.38 35.08
C ILE A 160 12.18 -23.54 35.42
N THR A 161 12.14 -24.60 34.62
CA THR A 161 12.97 -25.80 34.79
C THR A 161 14.09 -25.82 33.76
N ALA A 162 15.32 -25.99 34.25
CA ALA A 162 16.54 -26.07 33.45
C ALA A 162 16.52 -27.26 32.49
N PRO A 163 17.26 -27.21 31.37
CA PRO A 163 17.44 -28.37 30.50
C PRO A 163 18.05 -29.56 31.24
N ASN A 164 18.03 -30.73 30.60
CA ASN A 164 18.71 -31.93 31.09
C ASN A 164 20.24 -31.83 30.91
N THR A 165 20.88 -30.84 31.55
CA THR A 165 22.33 -30.63 31.55
C THR A 165 22.88 -30.67 32.98
N ASN A 166 24.11 -31.19 33.11
CA ASN A 166 24.78 -31.29 34.42
C ASN A 166 25.21 -29.95 35.01
N TYR A 167 25.32 -28.92 34.19
CA TYR A 167 25.53 -27.55 34.64
C TYR A 167 25.03 -26.59 33.57
N GLY A 168 24.82 -25.33 33.94
CA GLY A 168 24.55 -24.27 33.00
C GLY A 168 24.44 -22.91 33.67
N GLU A 169 24.50 -21.89 32.83
CA GLU A 169 24.42 -20.47 33.19
C GLU A 169 23.59 -19.79 32.13
N ILE A 170 22.56 -19.03 32.55
CA ILE A 170 21.79 -18.13 31.68
C ILE A 170 21.50 -16.83 32.41
N PHE A 171 21.04 -15.84 31.66
CA PHE A 171 20.51 -14.61 32.21
C PHE A 171 19.07 -14.40 31.77
N LEU A 172 18.23 -13.92 32.68
CA LEU A 172 16.81 -13.64 32.45
C LEU A 172 16.58 -12.15 32.70
N ASP A 173 15.82 -11.52 31.81
CA ASP A 173 15.51 -10.10 31.92
C ASP A 173 14.20 -9.77 31.19
N HIS A 174 13.63 -8.60 31.47
CA HIS A 174 12.48 -8.03 30.80
C HIS A 174 11.31 -9.03 30.68
N ILE A 175 10.84 -9.55 31.82
CA ILE A 175 9.73 -10.50 31.88
C ILE A 175 8.43 -9.75 32.17
N ILE A 176 7.38 -10.02 31.37
CA ILE A 176 6.01 -9.60 31.61
C ILE A 176 5.17 -10.87 31.76
N LEU A 177 4.63 -11.11 32.95
CA LEU A 177 3.92 -12.36 33.27
C LEU A 177 2.62 -12.52 32.48
N SER A 178 1.87 -11.44 32.28
CA SER A 178 0.72 -11.40 31.39
C SER A 178 0.40 -9.98 30.97
N SER A 179 0.21 -9.76 29.67
CA SER A 179 -0.39 -8.53 29.14
C SER A 179 -1.21 -8.84 27.89
N PHE A 180 -2.24 -8.04 27.60
CA PHE A 180 -3.06 -8.23 26.40
C PHE A 180 -2.29 -7.78 25.15
N GLN A 181 -2.18 -8.66 24.16
CA GLN A 181 -1.51 -8.39 22.89
C GLN A 181 -2.39 -8.71 21.70
N ASP A 182 -2.16 -8.03 20.58
CA ASP A 182 -2.78 -8.37 19.30
C ASP A 182 -2.40 -9.80 18.90
N VAL A 183 -3.40 -10.63 18.64
CA VAL A 183 -3.23 -12.06 18.40
C VAL A 183 -2.52 -12.36 17.09
N ARG A 184 -2.39 -11.41 16.17
CA ARG A 184 -1.93 -11.67 14.80
C ARG A 184 -0.42 -11.73 14.67
N HIS A 185 0.34 -11.22 15.66
CA HIS A 185 1.71 -10.76 15.42
C HIS A 185 2.81 -11.59 16.08
N GLN A 186 2.49 -12.53 16.96
CA GLN A 186 3.50 -13.42 17.55
C GLN A 186 4.12 -14.27 16.44
N THR A 187 5.46 -14.35 16.45
CA THR A 187 6.24 -14.94 15.34
C THR A 187 7.02 -16.14 15.84
N ALA A 188 6.92 -17.26 15.12
CA ALA A 188 7.70 -18.47 15.39
C ALA A 188 9.18 -18.31 15.03
N ASP A 189 10.04 -19.02 15.75
CA ASP A 189 11.47 -19.11 15.49
C ASP A 189 12.04 -20.50 15.80
N PHE A 190 13.37 -20.67 15.77
CA PHE A 190 13.97 -21.97 16.04
C PHE A 190 13.81 -22.42 17.50
N GLN A 191 13.59 -21.50 18.44
CA GLN A 191 13.46 -21.81 19.85
C GLN A 191 12.02 -22.18 20.23
N ALA A 192 11.03 -21.56 19.58
CA ALA A 192 9.61 -21.83 19.76
C ALA A 192 8.88 -21.93 18.40
N PRO A 193 9.02 -23.05 17.67
CA PRO A 193 8.48 -23.20 16.31
C PRO A 193 6.95 -23.36 16.25
N TYR A 194 6.30 -23.57 17.40
CA TYR A 194 4.86 -23.83 17.51
C TYR A 194 4.03 -22.56 17.75
N ILE A 195 4.65 -21.38 17.78
CA ILE A 195 3.95 -20.11 17.96
C ILE A 195 3.17 -19.76 16.70
N ASN A 196 1.89 -19.39 16.85
CA ASN A 196 1.04 -18.89 15.77
C ASN A 196 1.09 -19.73 14.47
N PRO A 197 0.89 -21.07 14.55
CA PRO A 197 1.23 -22.00 13.48
C PRO A 197 0.40 -21.82 12.20
N GLU A 198 -0.80 -21.24 12.31
CA GLU A 198 -1.74 -21.02 11.21
C GLU A 198 -1.50 -19.69 10.46
N THR A 199 -0.51 -18.88 10.87
CA THR A 199 -0.28 -17.59 10.22
C THR A 199 0.19 -17.76 8.77
N THR A 200 -0.40 -16.97 7.88
CA THR A 200 0.00 -16.86 6.46
C THR A 200 0.64 -15.51 6.14
N SER A 201 0.86 -14.68 7.17
CA SER A 201 1.49 -13.37 7.01
C SER A 201 2.93 -13.52 6.54
N HIS A 202 3.27 -12.93 5.39
CA HIS A 202 4.62 -12.97 4.82
C HIS A 202 5.69 -12.41 5.78
N TRP A 203 5.31 -11.57 6.75
CA TRP A 203 6.23 -11.08 7.77
C TRP A 203 6.61 -12.13 8.83
N LEU A 204 5.75 -13.11 9.07
CA LEU A 204 5.83 -14.01 10.24
C LEU A 204 6.17 -15.45 9.85
N VAL A 205 6.00 -15.83 8.59
CA VAL A 205 6.31 -17.17 8.06
C VAL A 205 7.81 -17.38 7.79
N LEU A 206 8.70 -16.68 8.49
CA LEU A 206 10.15 -16.73 8.27
C LEU A 206 10.73 -18.12 8.57
N LEU A 207 10.21 -18.81 9.58
CA LEU A 207 10.59 -20.20 9.88
C LEU A 207 10.26 -21.14 8.71
N LYS A 208 9.01 -21.11 8.24
CA LYS A 208 8.54 -21.88 7.09
C LYS A 208 9.34 -21.55 5.83
N SER A 209 9.59 -20.26 5.59
CA SER A 209 10.41 -19.77 4.49
C SER A 209 11.83 -20.34 4.54
N TRP A 210 12.48 -20.30 5.71
CA TRP A 210 13.83 -20.81 5.92
C TRP A 210 13.96 -22.30 5.58
N GLU A 211 12.98 -23.11 6.00
CA GLU A 211 12.93 -24.56 5.83
C GLU A 211 12.64 -25.03 4.40
N ASN A 212 12.26 -24.13 3.49
CA ASN A 212 12.01 -24.51 2.10
C ASN A 212 13.27 -25.08 1.44
N ASP A 213 13.06 -26.12 0.62
CA ASP A 213 14.04 -26.63 -0.34
C ASP A 213 13.84 -26.00 -1.71
N PHE A 214 14.89 -26.02 -2.54
CA PHE A 214 14.79 -25.57 -3.92
C PHE A 214 13.96 -26.55 -4.75
N ASP A 215 12.99 -26.01 -5.48
CA ASP A 215 12.34 -26.77 -6.55
C ASP A 215 13.17 -26.77 -7.85
N LEU A 216 14.02 -25.75 -8.05
CA LEU A 216 14.95 -25.65 -9.16
C LEU A 216 16.22 -26.49 -8.91
N PRO A 217 16.78 -27.16 -9.94
CA PRO A 217 17.99 -27.96 -9.77
C PRO A 217 19.21 -27.08 -9.45
N ILE A 218 20.11 -27.64 -8.64
CA ILE A 218 21.42 -27.05 -8.38
C ILE A 218 22.38 -27.50 -9.49
N PRO A 219 22.98 -26.57 -10.26
CA PRO A 219 23.91 -26.97 -11.33
C PRO A 219 25.17 -27.63 -10.76
N ALA A 220 25.90 -28.40 -11.58
CA ALA A 220 27.10 -29.09 -11.10
C ALA A 220 28.28 -28.12 -10.82
N ARG A 221 28.33 -26.99 -11.53
CA ARG A 221 29.38 -25.96 -11.42
C ARG A 221 28.84 -24.61 -11.87
N VAL A 222 29.51 -23.53 -11.48
CA VAL A 222 29.27 -22.18 -12.01
C VAL A 222 30.01 -22.05 -13.35
N SER A 223 29.30 -21.71 -14.42
CA SER A 223 29.87 -21.44 -15.73
C SER A 223 30.49 -20.04 -15.82
N PRO A 224 31.38 -19.78 -16.80
CA PRO A 224 31.94 -18.43 -16.99
C PRO A 224 30.91 -17.33 -17.26
N SER A 225 29.81 -17.65 -17.96
CA SER A 225 28.71 -16.70 -18.22
C SER A 225 27.94 -16.36 -16.94
N GLU A 226 27.64 -17.38 -16.12
CA GLU A 226 27.01 -17.19 -14.81
C GLU A 226 27.92 -16.39 -13.87
N GLN A 227 29.22 -16.67 -13.85
CA GLN A 227 30.17 -15.91 -13.04
C GLN A 227 30.23 -14.44 -13.46
N LYS A 228 30.27 -14.16 -14.76
CA LYS A 228 30.20 -12.79 -15.28
C LYS A 228 28.88 -12.11 -14.86
N SER A 229 27.76 -12.82 -14.99
CA SER A 229 26.44 -12.31 -14.59
C SER A 229 26.37 -11.98 -13.09
N ILE A 230 26.92 -12.84 -12.22
CA ILE A 230 27.02 -12.58 -10.78
C ILE A 230 27.80 -11.27 -10.53
N ASN A 231 28.97 -11.13 -11.15
CA ASN A 231 29.82 -9.94 -10.98
C ASN A 231 29.14 -8.65 -11.47
N ASP A 232 28.45 -8.72 -12.62
CA ASP A 232 27.73 -7.58 -13.20
C ASP A 232 26.57 -7.14 -12.30
N VAL A 233 25.77 -8.08 -11.80
CA VAL A 233 24.66 -7.79 -10.86
C VAL A 233 25.20 -7.27 -9.53
N GLU A 234 26.27 -7.85 -8.98
CA GLU A 234 26.89 -7.38 -7.73
C GLU A 234 27.42 -5.94 -7.87
N THR A 235 28.04 -5.62 -9.01
CA THR A 235 28.52 -4.26 -9.32
C THR A 235 27.37 -3.25 -9.37
N ARG A 236 26.27 -3.59 -10.08
CA ARG A 236 25.08 -2.73 -10.17
C ARG A 236 24.38 -2.57 -8.83
N LEU A 237 24.30 -3.65 -8.04
CA LEU A 237 23.75 -3.59 -6.69
C LEU A 237 24.57 -2.66 -5.81
N LYS A 238 25.91 -2.75 -5.85
CA LYS A 238 26.79 -1.82 -5.13
C LYS A 238 26.58 -0.37 -5.60
N GLN A 239 26.42 -0.15 -6.90
CA GLN A 239 26.13 1.18 -7.46
C GLN A 239 24.77 1.73 -6.98
N LEU A 240 23.75 0.89 -6.89
CA LEU A 240 22.42 1.27 -6.41
C LEU A 240 22.44 1.64 -4.93
N LEU A 241 23.16 0.84 -4.13
CA LEU A 241 23.17 0.92 -2.67
C LEU A 241 24.21 1.89 -2.11
N LEU A 242 25.18 2.36 -2.90
CA LEU A 242 26.19 3.33 -2.47
C LEU A 242 25.83 4.76 -2.90
N PRO A 243 25.24 5.59 -2.02
CA PRO A 243 24.99 6.99 -2.32
C PRO A 243 26.28 7.80 -2.41
N LYS A 244 26.24 8.87 -3.21
CA LYS A 244 27.37 9.80 -3.37
C LYS A 244 27.59 10.75 -2.18
N LYS A 245 26.58 10.95 -1.34
CA LYS A 245 26.63 11.92 -0.23
C LYS A 245 27.44 11.33 0.93
N GLN A 246 28.51 12.01 1.32
CA GLN A 246 29.37 11.59 2.43
C GLN A 246 28.76 11.93 3.80
N PRO A 247 28.66 10.95 4.73
CA PRO A 247 28.34 11.22 6.13
C PRO A 247 29.47 11.94 6.87
N ASP A 248 29.12 12.69 7.92
CA ASP A 248 30.11 13.32 8.81
C ASP A 248 30.71 12.27 9.75
N VAL A 249 31.98 11.92 9.52
CA VAL A 249 32.72 10.93 10.30
C VAL A 249 32.84 11.32 11.77
N THR A 250 33.02 12.60 12.10
CA THR A 250 33.12 13.06 13.50
C THR A 250 31.82 12.80 14.25
N LYS A 251 30.68 13.06 13.59
CA LYS A 251 29.36 12.76 14.14
C LYS A 251 29.16 11.24 14.32
N LEU A 252 29.63 10.43 13.37
CA LEU A 252 29.54 8.97 13.48
C LEU A 252 30.34 8.44 14.67
N LYS A 253 31.55 8.95 14.91
CA LYS A 253 32.35 8.59 16.10
C LYS A 253 31.62 8.91 17.40
N LYS A 254 30.99 10.09 17.48
CA LYS A 254 30.20 10.47 18.66
C LYS A 254 28.98 9.56 18.84
N GLN A 255 28.30 9.19 17.76
CA GLN A 255 27.17 8.26 17.81
C GLN A 255 27.60 6.86 18.25
N PHE A 256 28.75 6.37 17.76
CA PHE A 256 29.31 5.08 18.16
C PHE A 256 29.49 4.97 19.68
N ILE A 257 30.05 6.00 20.31
CA ILE A 257 30.28 6.05 21.77
C ILE A 257 28.98 5.88 22.56
N ALA A 258 27.84 6.38 22.04
CA ALA A 258 26.55 6.29 22.74
C ALA A 258 26.00 4.86 22.86
N TYR A 259 26.45 3.92 22.02
CA TYR A 259 26.09 2.50 22.15
C TYR A 259 26.85 1.79 23.26
N ASN A 260 27.94 2.38 23.78
CA ASN A 260 28.71 1.90 24.92
C ASN A 260 29.05 0.40 24.86
N ILE A 261 29.52 -0.07 23.69
CA ILE A 261 29.83 -1.49 23.48
C ILE A 261 31.14 -1.84 24.19
N THR A 262 31.10 -2.85 25.05
CA THR A 262 32.24 -3.38 25.79
C THR A 262 32.39 -4.88 25.55
N GLU A 263 33.62 -5.38 25.59
CA GLU A 263 33.94 -6.81 25.48
C GLU A 263 34.36 -7.35 26.84
N ASN A 264 33.70 -8.42 27.29
CA ASN A 264 33.98 -9.13 28.53
C ASN A 264 35.22 -10.02 28.36
N SER A 265 35.80 -10.47 29.47
CA SER A 265 37.01 -11.31 29.48
C SER A 265 36.83 -12.67 28.78
N ASP A 266 35.59 -13.15 28.66
CA ASP A 266 35.23 -14.39 27.98
C ASP A 266 34.96 -14.20 26.47
N GLY A 267 35.11 -12.98 25.95
CA GLY A 267 34.86 -12.62 24.55
C GLY A 267 33.39 -12.34 24.22
N SER A 268 32.48 -12.47 25.20
CA SER A 268 31.12 -11.96 25.08
C SER A 268 31.11 -10.44 25.09
N ILE A 269 30.02 -9.83 24.63
CA ILE A 269 29.91 -8.38 24.54
C ILE A 269 28.63 -7.89 25.20
N SER A 270 28.64 -6.62 25.57
CA SER A 270 27.50 -5.92 26.17
C SER A 270 27.48 -4.47 25.68
N GLY A 271 26.32 -3.82 25.76
CA GLY A 271 26.16 -2.44 25.34
C GLY A 271 24.70 -2.03 25.41
N LEU A 272 24.38 -0.85 24.87
CA LEU A 272 23.02 -0.34 24.81
C LEU A 272 22.09 -1.34 24.10
N PRO A 273 20.99 -1.81 24.73
CA PRO A 273 20.09 -2.76 24.09
C PRO A 273 19.47 -2.22 22.81
N ILE A 274 19.35 -3.08 21.81
CA ILE A 274 18.67 -2.76 20.54
C ILE A 274 17.35 -3.51 20.48
N PHE A 275 16.28 -2.78 20.21
CA PHE A 275 14.92 -3.30 20.06
C PHE A 275 14.38 -2.97 18.67
N PHE A 276 13.69 -3.94 18.08
CA PHE A 276 12.75 -3.63 17.00
C PHE A 276 11.65 -2.74 17.58
N GLU A 277 11.33 -1.63 16.91
CA GLU A 277 10.43 -0.60 17.45
C GLU A 277 9.10 -1.18 17.90
N ARG A 278 8.52 -2.12 17.15
CA ARG A 278 7.22 -2.71 17.49
C ARG A 278 7.22 -3.61 18.72
N PHE A 279 8.37 -3.95 19.29
CA PHE A 279 8.41 -4.50 20.65
C PHE A 279 7.65 -3.60 21.63
N GLY A 280 7.58 -2.29 21.35
CA GLY A 280 6.84 -1.32 22.16
C GLY A 280 5.34 -1.57 22.25
N GLU A 281 4.77 -2.41 21.39
CA GLU A 281 3.38 -2.85 21.48
C GLU A 281 3.13 -3.67 22.76
N ALA A 282 4.16 -4.33 23.31
CA ALA A 282 4.11 -5.01 24.60
C ALA A 282 3.66 -4.08 25.75
N TYR A 283 3.92 -2.77 25.61
CA TYR A 283 3.64 -1.77 26.64
C TYR A 283 2.31 -1.06 26.46
N ALA A 284 1.61 -1.24 25.33
CA ALA A 284 0.42 -0.45 25.00
C ALA A 284 -0.66 -0.57 26.09
N ASN A 285 -0.93 -1.80 26.54
CA ASN A 285 -1.88 -2.10 27.61
C ASN A 285 -1.33 -1.84 29.03
N LEU A 286 -0.07 -1.40 29.14
CA LEU A 286 0.55 -0.93 30.39
C LEU A 286 0.60 0.60 30.49
N GLY A 287 -0.06 1.30 29.56
CA GLY A 287 -0.04 2.77 29.49
C GLY A 287 1.19 3.34 28.76
N GLY A 288 1.91 2.52 28.00
CA GLY A 288 3.01 2.96 27.15
C GLY A 288 2.56 3.91 26.04
N GLU A 289 3.43 4.87 25.70
CA GLU A 289 3.23 5.69 24.51
C GLU A 289 3.33 4.85 23.23
N ASN A 290 2.96 5.43 22.08
CA ASN A 290 3.17 4.79 20.79
C ASN A 290 4.65 4.34 20.64
N TYR A 291 4.84 3.11 20.18
CA TYR A 291 6.15 2.47 20.05
C TYR A 291 7.18 3.31 19.28
N ALA A 292 6.75 4.09 18.29
CA ALA A 292 7.62 4.95 17.50
C ALA A 292 8.23 6.08 18.33
N LYS A 293 7.54 6.54 19.38
CA LYS A 293 8.06 7.55 20.33
C LYS A 293 9.00 6.93 21.36
N ILE A 294 8.65 5.74 21.87
CA ILE A 294 9.48 5.03 22.85
C ILE A 294 10.88 4.79 22.27
N TYR A 295 10.93 4.26 21.05
CA TYR A 295 12.19 3.91 20.38
C TYR A 295 12.71 4.99 19.43
N ALA A 296 12.27 6.25 19.58
CA ALA A 296 12.84 7.41 18.88
C ALA A 296 14.23 7.83 19.42
N ASN A 297 15.07 6.85 19.75
CA ASN A 297 16.39 7.02 20.35
C ASN A 297 17.35 5.91 19.83
N PRO A 298 18.64 5.89 20.21
CA PRO A 298 19.60 4.91 19.69
C PRO A 298 19.25 3.42 19.93
N MET A 299 18.39 3.09 20.89
CA MET A 299 17.91 1.71 21.11
C MET A 299 16.99 1.21 19.99
N GLY A 300 16.35 2.12 19.25
CA GLY A 300 15.48 1.75 18.13
C GLY A 300 16.28 1.20 16.95
N LEU A 301 15.88 0.03 16.46
CA LEU A 301 16.52 -0.68 15.35
C LEU A 301 16.78 0.21 14.14
N ARG A 302 15.81 1.02 13.72
CA ARG A 302 15.93 1.93 12.57
C ARG A 302 17.08 2.91 12.77
N ASN A 303 17.24 3.48 13.97
CA ASN A 303 18.35 4.38 14.26
C ASN A 303 19.69 3.65 14.23
N CYS A 304 19.76 2.45 14.80
CA CYS A 304 20.94 1.58 14.76
C CYS A 304 21.36 1.25 13.33
N VAL A 305 20.45 0.74 12.49
CA VAL A 305 20.80 0.35 11.11
C VAL A 305 21.09 1.55 10.22
N ASN A 306 20.44 2.70 10.46
CA ASN A 306 20.78 3.95 9.76
C ASN A 306 22.20 4.40 10.11
N PHE A 307 22.60 4.29 11.37
CA PHE A 307 23.95 4.58 11.80
C PHE A 307 24.97 3.64 11.13
N MET A 308 24.73 2.32 11.16
CA MET A 308 25.60 1.34 10.50
C MET A 308 25.70 1.56 8.99
N TYR A 309 24.60 1.90 8.32
CA TYR A 309 24.62 2.23 6.90
C TYR A 309 25.47 3.47 6.61
N ASN A 310 25.40 4.51 7.46
CA ASN A 310 26.27 5.67 7.32
C ASN A 310 27.76 5.33 7.57
N LEU A 311 28.09 4.42 8.50
CA LEU A 311 29.46 3.89 8.63
C LEU A 311 29.91 3.19 7.34
N ALA A 312 29.06 2.36 6.74
CA ALA A 312 29.37 1.65 5.51
C ALA A 312 29.60 2.60 4.31
N ILE A 313 28.78 3.65 4.18
CA ILE A 313 28.96 4.69 3.16
C ILE A 313 30.28 5.43 3.40
N ALA A 314 30.52 5.88 4.64
CA ALA A 314 31.73 6.62 4.98
C ALA A 314 33.00 5.80 4.68
N TRP A 315 32.98 4.51 5.02
CA TRP A 315 34.07 3.58 4.75
C TRP A 315 34.31 3.39 3.25
N ASN A 316 33.26 3.16 2.45
CA ASN A 316 33.40 2.93 1.00
C ASN A 316 33.96 4.15 0.26
N ASN A 317 33.60 5.36 0.71
CA ASN A 317 33.99 6.60 0.08
C ASN A 317 35.30 7.19 0.64
N SER A 318 35.80 6.70 1.77
CA SER A 318 37.05 7.20 2.36
C SER A 318 38.28 6.72 1.59
N THR A 319 39.23 7.64 1.39
CA THR A 319 40.55 7.38 0.81
C THR A 319 41.65 7.27 1.87
N ASN A 320 41.34 7.54 3.14
CA ASN A 320 42.29 7.50 4.26
C ASN A 320 42.28 6.11 4.92
N ASN A 321 43.38 5.37 4.83
CA ASN A 321 43.48 4.00 5.36
C ASN A 321 43.28 3.90 6.88
N ASN A 322 43.70 4.90 7.66
CA ASN A 322 43.50 4.90 9.12
C ASN A 322 42.02 5.08 9.46
N GLU A 323 41.36 6.01 8.78
CA GLU A 323 39.92 6.23 8.93
C GLU A 323 39.12 5.00 8.48
N LYS A 324 39.50 4.37 7.36
CA LYS A 324 38.88 3.10 6.92
C LYS A 324 39.03 2.00 7.96
N THR A 325 40.19 1.89 8.61
CA THR A 325 40.42 0.88 9.65
C THR A 325 39.54 1.15 10.88
N GLU A 326 39.47 2.40 11.31
CA GLU A 326 38.64 2.83 12.45
C GLU A 326 37.14 2.59 12.19
N LEU A 327 36.64 3.00 11.01
CA LEU A 327 35.26 2.79 10.60
C LEU A 327 34.92 1.30 10.47
N ALA A 328 35.84 0.48 9.95
CA ALA A 328 35.66 -0.97 9.88
C ALA A 328 35.55 -1.60 11.26
N ASN A 329 36.40 -1.19 12.21
CA ASN A 329 36.36 -1.69 13.59
C ASN A 329 35.05 -1.33 14.29
N MET A 330 34.57 -0.09 14.13
CA MET A 330 33.26 0.34 14.64
C MET A 330 32.13 -0.51 14.04
N PHE A 331 32.17 -0.76 12.73
CA PHE A 331 31.17 -1.57 12.05
C PHE A 331 31.17 -3.03 12.54
N ILE A 332 32.35 -3.62 12.72
CA ILE A 332 32.51 -4.99 13.25
C ILE A 332 31.94 -5.09 14.67
N LEU A 333 32.27 -4.14 15.56
CA LEU A 333 31.76 -4.14 16.93
C LEU A 333 30.23 -3.98 16.98
N MET A 334 29.67 -3.06 16.19
CA MET A 334 28.21 -2.94 16.05
C MET A 334 27.58 -4.23 15.50
N THR A 335 28.22 -4.88 14.55
CA THR A 335 27.74 -6.12 13.94
C THR A 335 27.70 -7.26 14.97
N ARG A 336 28.79 -7.45 15.73
CA ARG A 336 28.82 -8.40 16.85
C ARG A 336 27.70 -8.08 17.84
N HIS A 337 27.53 -6.80 18.21
CA HIS A 337 26.50 -6.36 19.15
C HIS A 337 25.09 -6.66 18.66
N MET A 338 24.78 -6.41 17.38
CA MET A 338 23.47 -6.77 16.83
C MET A 338 23.21 -8.28 16.86
N LEU A 339 24.20 -9.11 16.51
CA LEU A 339 24.07 -10.57 16.58
C LEU A 339 23.82 -11.03 18.03
N ASP A 340 24.55 -10.46 18.99
CA ASP A 340 24.37 -10.69 20.42
C ASP A 340 22.98 -10.27 20.91
N GLN A 341 22.46 -9.14 20.42
CA GLN A 341 21.14 -8.60 20.77
C GLN A 341 19.95 -9.38 20.20
N GLY A 342 20.18 -10.41 19.38
CA GLY A 342 19.14 -11.28 18.82
C GLY A 342 18.93 -11.16 17.31
N PHE A 343 19.63 -10.26 16.62
CA PHE A 343 19.51 -10.08 15.16
C PHE A 343 20.34 -11.11 14.39
N ARG A 344 20.03 -12.39 14.59
CA ARG A 344 20.62 -13.56 13.95
C ARG A 344 19.55 -14.46 13.33
N ALA A 345 19.96 -15.40 12.49
CA ALA A 345 19.04 -16.37 11.90
C ALA A 345 18.30 -17.19 12.98
N GLY A 346 17.01 -17.41 12.78
CA GLY A 346 16.18 -18.23 13.65
C GLY A 346 15.78 -17.57 14.97
N SER A 347 15.75 -16.25 15.02
CA SER A 347 15.34 -15.44 16.18
C SER A 347 14.18 -14.53 15.76
N ALA A 348 13.05 -14.64 16.43
CA ALA A 348 11.87 -13.80 16.19
C ALA A 348 11.74 -12.63 17.16
N MET A 349 12.39 -12.69 18.32
CA MET A 349 12.36 -11.61 19.33
C MET A 349 10.92 -11.24 19.77
N GLY A 350 9.98 -12.18 19.68
CA GLY A 350 8.55 -12.00 19.94
C GLY A 350 7.70 -11.72 18.69
N THR A 351 8.00 -10.64 17.96
CA THR A 351 7.21 -10.19 16.81
C THR A 351 8.07 -9.54 15.72
N LEU A 352 7.78 -9.83 14.45
CA LEU A 352 8.48 -9.27 13.28
C LEU A 352 7.55 -8.63 12.23
N HIS A 353 6.26 -8.42 12.53
CA HIS A 353 5.35 -7.75 11.59
C HIS A 353 5.88 -6.37 11.18
N HIS A 354 5.90 -6.07 9.87
CA HIS A 354 6.44 -4.83 9.30
C HIS A 354 7.94 -4.55 9.56
N LEU A 355 8.73 -5.57 9.94
CA LEU A 355 10.17 -5.43 10.20
C LEU A 355 10.93 -4.77 9.05
N GLY A 356 10.53 -5.03 7.79
CA GLY A 356 11.20 -4.53 6.59
C GLY A 356 11.37 -2.99 6.56
N TYR A 357 10.46 -2.24 7.20
CA TYR A 357 10.58 -0.78 7.30
C TYR A 357 11.74 -0.34 8.21
N SER A 358 11.93 -1.03 9.34
CA SER A 358 13.02 -0.75 10.29
C SER A 358 14.35 -1.35 9.85
N MET A 359 14.33 -2.49 9.15
CA MET A 359 15.53 -3.17 8.64
C MET A 359 15.98 -2.72 7.25
N ARG A 360 15.28 -1.79 6.60
CA ARG A 360 15.57 -1.36 5.22
C ARG A 360 17.05 -1.08 4.94
N ASN A 361 17.73 -0.39 5.87
CA ASN A 361 19.14 -0.02 5.73
C ASN A 361 20.13 -1.04 6.30
N TYR A 362 19.65 -2.11 6.95
CA TYR A 362 20.50 -3.22 7.41
C TYR A 362 21.16 -3.94 6.23
N TYR A 363 20.36 -4.36 5.24
CA TYR A 363 20.87 -5.15 4.12
C TYR A 363 21.91 -4.39 3.26
N PRO A 364 21.67 -3.11 2.90
CA PRO A 364 22.68 -2.30 2.22
C PRO A 364 23.96 -2.11 3.05
N ALA A 365 23.83 -1.86 4.36
CA ALA A 365 24.98 -1.70 5.24
C ALA A 365 25.88 -2.94 5.23
N MET A 366 25.28 -4.12 5.41
CA MET A 366 26.01 -5.40 5.45
C MET A 366 26.64 -5.73 4.10
N PHE A 367 25.90 -5.58 3.01
CA PHE A 367 26.39 -5.83 1.66
C PHE A 367 27.57 -4.91 1.29
N LEU A 368 27.48 -3.62 1.59
CA LEU A 368 28.55 -2.64 1.32
C LEU A 368 29.82 -2.90 2.14
N MET A 369 29.72 -3.67 3.23
CA MET A 369 30.82 -4.05 4.11
C MET A 369 31.22 -5.52 3.98
N LYS A 370 30.76 -6.22 2.93
CA LYS A 370 31.02 -7.65 2.67
C LYS A 370 32.48 -8.03 2.87
N ASP A 371 33.43 -7.31 2.28
CA ASP A 371 34.86 -7.60 2.40
C ASP A 371 35.41 -7.44 3.82
N VAL A 372 34.86 -6.48 4.59
CA VAL A 372 35.23 -6.26 6.00
C VAL A 372 34.69 -7.41 6.84
N LEU A 373 33.46 -7.85 6.58
CA LEU A 373 32.83 -8.97 7.28
C LEU A 373 33.52 -10.31 6.99
N ILE A 374 33.94 -10.55 5.74
CA ILE A 374 34.74 -11.74 5.37
C ILE A 374 36.06 -11.76 6.14
N LYS A 375 36.77 -10.63 6.19
CA LYS A 375 38.04 -10.52 6.94
C LYS A 375 37.86 -10.70 8.44
N ALA A 376 36.69 -10.36 8.97
CA ALA A 376 36.33 -10.55 10.37
C ALA A 376 35.69 -11.91 10.66
N GLU A 377 35.55 -12.79 9.66
CA GLU A 377 34.91 -14.11 9.76
C GLU A 377 33.44 -14.04 10.26
N LEU A 378 32.74 -12.94 9.96
CA LEU A 378 31.33 -12.72 10.30
C LEU A 378 30.39 -12.88 9.09
N ASP A 379 30.92 -13.09 7.89
CA ASP A 379 30.16 -13.10 6.64
C ASP A 379 29.07 -14.18 6.62
N GLN A 380 29.35 -15.37 7.15
CA GLN A 380 28.38 -16.47 7.17
C GLN A 380 27.20 -16.21 8.13
N ASP A 381 27.47 -15.69 9.33
CA ASP A 381 26.40 -15.38 10.28
C ASP A 381 25.53 -14.23 9.78
N ILE A 382 26.13 -13.24 9.15
CA ILE A 382 25.41 -12.10 8.57
C ILE A 382 24.63 -12.52 7.33
N GLN A 383 25.18 -13.36 6.44
CA GLN A 383 24.43 -13.88 5.31
C GLN A 383 23.18 -14.63 5.77
N ARG A 384 23.30 -15.51 6.78
CA ARG A 384 22.17 -16.25 7.35
C ARG A 384 21.16 -15.33 8.04
N ALA A 385 21.61 -14.33 8.78
CA ALA A 385 20.72 -13.34 9.39
C ALA A 385 19.95 -12.55 8.32
N MET A 386 20.62 -12.13 7.24
CA MET A 386 19.97 -11.46 6.12
C MET A 386 18.94 -12.36 5.43
N GLU A 387 19.26 -13.63 5.18
CA GLU A 387 18.35 -14.62 4.60
C GLU A 387 17.10 -14.83 5.46
N TRP A 388 17.29 -14.96 6.77
CA TRP A 388 16.20 -15.07 7.75
C TRP A 388 15.29 -13.85 7.73
N PHE A 389 15.81 -12.66 8.02
CA PHE A 389 14.98 -11.46 8.17
C PHE A 389 14.39 -10.94 6.85
N ALA A 390 14.97 -11.29 5.70
CA ALA A 390 14.39 -10.97 4.40
C ALA A 390 13.35 -12.01 3.92
N GLY A 391 13.20 -13.13 4.64
CA GLY A 391 12.38 -14.25 4.21
C GLY A 391 12.82 -14.81 2.86
N THR A 392 14.12 -14.82 2.58
CA THR A 392 14.66 -15.15 1.25
C THR A 392 14.31 -16.58 0.82
N GLY A 393 14.11 -17.50 1.77
CA GLY A 393 13.73 -18.87 1.47
C GLY A 393 12.39 -19.04 0.75
N GLU A 394 11.52 -18.01 0.73
CA GLU A 394 10.29 -18.01 -0.07
C GLU A 394 10.57 -18.15 -1.57
N VAL A 395 11.67 -17.56 -2.07
CA VAL A 395 11.95 -17.58 -3.52
C VAL A 395 12.31 -18.98 -4.02
N LYS A 396 12.72 -19.89 -3.11
CA LYS A 396 13.10 -21.27 -3.43
C LYS A 396 11.95 -22.10 -4.00
N LEU A 397 10.70 -21.69 -3.74
CA LEU A 397 9.51 -22.36 -4.25
C LEU A 397 9.02 -21.70 -5.53
N LYS A 398 8.35 -22.49 -6.37
CA LYS A 398 7.63 -21.97 -7.54
C LYS A 398 6.41 -21.17 -7.08
N PRO A 399 6.21 -19.93 -7.56
CA PRO A 399 4.96 -19.23 -7.34
C PRO A 399 3.77 -20.02 -7.91
N GLU A 400 2.70 -20.13 -7.13
CA GLU A 400 1.50 -20.90 -7.51
C GLU A 400 0.48 -20.08 -8.29
N ILE A 401 0.50 -18.75 -8.10
CA ILE A 401 -0.41 -17.79 -8.75
C ILE A 401 0.39 -16.62 -9.33
N ASP A 402 -0.15 -16.02 -10.40
CA ASP A 402 0.43 -14.83 -11.03
C ASP A 402 0.28 -13.59 -10.14
N GLY A 403 1.34 -12.78 -10.12
CA GLY A 403 1.42 -11.58 -9.28
C GLY A 403 2.01 -11.86 -7.89
N MET A 404 2.14 -10.79 -7.12
CA MET A 404 2.54 -10.81 -5.71
C MET A 404 2.03 -9.54 -5.03
N ASP A 405 2.19 -9.43 -3.71
CA ASP A 405 1.99 -8.15 -3.02
C ASP A 405 3.00 -7.10 -3.54
N ILE A 406 2.53 -5.92 -3.94
CA ILE A 406 3.38 -4.82 -4.38
C ILE A 406 4.36 -4.37 -3.28
N ASP A 407 4.01 -4.57 -2.01
CA ASP A 407 4.89 -4.22 -0.89
C ASP A 407 6.10 -5.16 -0.80
N ALA A 408 6.04 -6.35 -1.42
CA ALA A 408 7.19 -7.25 -1.52
C ALA A 408 8.29 -6.69 -2.44
N PHE A 409 7.92 -5.96 -3.50
CA PHE A 409 8.89 -5.20 -4.30
C PHE A 409 9.52 -4.06 -3.49
N ASN A 410 8.71 -3.37 -2.68
CA ASN A 410 9.13 -2.22 -1.88
C ASN A 410 10.05 -2.62 -0.71
N THR A 411 9.73 -3.71 -0.01
CA THR A 411 10.32 -4.01 1.30
C THR A 411 11.17 -5.27 1.35
N SER A 412 10.90 -6.29 0.53
CA SER A 412 11.60 -7.59 0.60
C SER A 412 12.69 -7.75 -0.46
N LEU A 413 12.44 -7.30 -1.70
CA LEU A 413 13.29 -7.53 -2.87
C LEU A 413 14.78 -7.26 -2.62
N ILE A 414 15.12 -6.05 -2.18
CA ILE A 414 16.52 -5.65 -1.98
C ILE A 414 17.17 -6.47 -0.86
N GLY A 415 16.44 -6.73 0.23
CA GLY A 415 16.94 -7.57 1.32
C GLY A 415 17.28 -8.99 0.84
N ARG A 416 16.38 -9.59 0.05
CA ARG A 416 16.56 -10.94 -0.53
C ARG A 416 17.73 -10.99 -1.50
N LEU A 417 17.82 -10.04 -2.44
CA LEU A 417 18.92 -10.02 -3.40
C LEU A 417 20.26 -9.76 -2.70
N SER A 418 20.32 -8.84 -1.75
CA SER A 418 21.53 -8.59 -0.96
C SER A 418 21.95 -9.82 -0.15
N SER A 419 21.00 -10.58 0.44
CA SER A 419 21.33 -11.80 1.17
C SER A 419 21.93 -12.88 0.26
N ILE A 420 21.40 -13.03 -0.95
CA ILE A 420 21.94 -13.96 -1.96
C ILE A 420 23.34 -13.49 -2.41
N MET A 421 23.53 -12.18 -2.61
CA MET A 421 24.83 -11.65 -3.04
C MET A 421 25.92 -11.71 -1.97
N MET A 422 25.57 -11.84 -0.70
CA MET A 422 26.52 -12.14 0.38
C MET A 422 27.08 -13.56 0.31
N MET A 423 26.39 -14.50 -0.35
CA MET A 423 26.90 -15.87 -0.51
C MET A 423 28.18 -15.91 -1.34
N LYS A 424 29.04 -16.88 -1.02
CA LYS A 424 30.17 -17.27 -1.87
C LYS A 424 29.66 -17.75 -3.22
N ASP A 425 30.40 -17.42 -4.27
CA ASP A 425 30.07 -17.83 -5.63
C ASP A 425 30.11 -19.35 -5.73
N SER A 426 28.93 -19.92 -5.98
CA SER A 426 28.66 -21.34 -5.86
C SER A 426 27.45 -21.73 -6.72
N PRO A 427 27.29 -23.01 -7.07
CA PRO A 427 26.10 -23.47 -7.77
C PRO A 427 24.79 -23.13 -7.03
N GLN A 428 24.79 -23.17 -5.70
CA GLN A 428 23.66 -22.79 -4.85
C GLN A 428 23.27 -21.32 -5.05
N LYS A 429 24.27 -20.42 -5.12
CA LYS A 429 24.02 -18.99 -5.41
C LYS A 429 23.39 -18.80 -6.79
N VAL A 430 23.82 -19.56 -7.80
CA VAL A 430 23.20 -19.54 -9.14
C VAL A 430 21.73 -19.96 -9.08
N THR A 431 21.40 -21.05 -8.38
CA THR A 431 20.01 -21.49 -8.22
C THR A 431 19.17 -20.45 -7.46
N TYR A 432 19.72 -19.82 -6.42
CA TYR A 432 19.05 -18.69 -5.75
C TYR A 432 18.77 -17.52 -6.70
N LEU A 433 19.75 -17.14 -7.54
CA LEU A 433 19.58 -16.02 -8.49
C LEU A 433 18.54 -16.32 -9.56
N ARG A 434 18.45 -17.57 -10.02
CA ARG A 434 17.34 -18.03 -10.89
C ARG A 434 16.00 -18.01 -10.16
N SER A 435 16.00 -18.44 -8.90
CA SER A 435 14.80 -18.50 -8.06
C SER A 435 14.22 -17.10 -7.78
N ILE A 436 15.06 -16.13 -7.41
CA ILE A 436 14.62 -14.74 -7.21
C ILE A 436 14.23 -14.08 -8.54
N SER A 437 14.91 -14.39 -9.65
CA SER A 437 14.52 -13.92 -10.99
C SER A 437 13.11 -14.41 -11.36
N ARG A 438 12.83 -15.71 -11.19
CA ARG A 438 11.48 -16.29 -11.38
C ARG A 438 10.44 -15.64 -10.46
N TRP A 439 10.79 -15.41 -9.20
CA TRP A 439 9.90 -14.76 -8.23
C TRP A 439 9.55 -13.32 -8.68
N ILE A 440 10.54 -12.53 -9.11
CA ILE A 440 10.37 -11.18 -9.66
C ILE A 440 9.49 -11.22 -10.92
N ASP A 441 9.79 -12.13 -11.85
CA ASP A 441 9.04 -12.31 -13.08
C ASP A 441 7.55 -12.54 -12.79
N ASN A 442 7.24 -13.50 -11.89
CA ASN A 442 5.88 -13.78 -11.48
C ASN A 442 5.16 -12.56 -10.90
N GLY A 443 5.86 -11.76 -10.09
CA GLY A 443 5.27 -10.55 -9.51
C GLY A 443 4.89 -9.47 -10.51
N LEU A 444 5.49 -9.51 -11.71
CA LEU A 444 5.19 -8.58 -12.81
C LEU A 444 4.11 -9.12 -13.76
N HIS A 445 3.60 -10.33 -13.52
CA HIS A 445 2.42 -10.84 -14.23
C HIS A 445 1.14 -10.14 -13.75
N PHE A 446 0.08 -10.24 -14.56
CA PHE A 446 -1.22 -9.72 -14.19
C PHE A 446 -1.91 -10.65 -13.20
N SER A 447 -2.34 -10.08 -12.09
CA SER A 447 -3.04 -10.78 -11.02
C SER A 447 -4.56 -10.76 -11.22
N ASP A 448 -5.22 -11.86 -10.84
CA ASP A 448 -6.67 -11.99 -10.89
C ASP A 448 -7.38 -11.23 -9.75
N GLY A 449 -8.70 -11.07 -9.91
CA GLY A 449 -9.59 -10.54 -8.86
C GLY A 449 -9.10 -9.25 -8.23
N THR A 450 -9.17 -9.19 -6.89
CA THR A 450 -8.63 -8.07 -6.09
C THR A 450 -7.24 -8.33 -5.52
N MET A 451 -6.54 -9.37 -5.97
CA MET A 451 -5.17 -9.65 -5.52
C MET A 451 -4.19 -8.54 -5.93
N GLY A 452 -3.06 -8.42 -5.23
CA GLY A 452 -1.92 -7.66 -5.75
C GLY A 452 -1.28 -8.41 -6.93
N CYS A 453 -0.60 -7.77 -7.88
CA CYS A 453 -0.26 -6.36 -7.95
C CYS A 453 -0.78 -5.73 -9.25
N PHE A 454 -0.22 -6.10 -10.40
CA PHE A 454 -0.55 -5.46 -11.67
C PHE A 454 -1.85 -6.05 -12.22
N LYS A 455 -2.68 -5.19 -12.82
CA LYS A 455 -3.91 -5.61 -13.51
C LYS A 455 -3.77 -5.44 -15.01
N ILE A 456 -4.57 -6.21 -15.73
CA ILE A 456 -4.61 -6.24 -17.19
C ILE A 456 -5.02 -4.88 -17.81
N ASP A 457 -5.64 -3.98 -17.05
CA ASP A 457 -5.98 -2.62 -17.48
C ASP A 457 -4.92 -1.56 -17.08
N GLY A 458 -3.81 -1.99 -16.47
CA GLY A 458 -2.67 -1.17 -16.07
C GLY A 458 -2.81 -0.53 -14.68
N SER A 459 -3.89 -0.81 -13.94
CA SER A 459 -3.99 -0.46 -12.52
C SER A 459 -3.06 -1.32 -11.65
N ILE A 460 -2.71 -0.81 -10.46
CA ILE A 460 -1.79 -1.46 -9.52
C ILE A 460 -2.47 -1.58 -8.17
N PHE A 461 -2.67 -2.80 -7.71
CA PHE A 461 -3.48 -3.12 -6.55
C PHE A 461 -2.66 -3.29 -5.27
N HIS A 462 -3.20 -2.69 -4.21
CA HIS A 462 -2.88 -2.98 -2.82
C HIS A 462 -4.12 -2.69 -1.98
N HIS A 463 -4.29 -3.33 -0.82
CA HIS A 463 -5.54 -3.25 -0.04
C HIS A 463 -6.81 -3.48 -0.89
N ARG A 464 -6.70 -4.43 -1.84
CA ARG A 464 -7.79 -4.94 -2.69
C ARG A 464 -8.40 -3.91 -3.66
N HIS A 465 -7.69 -2.81 -3.93
CA HIS A 465 -8.10 -1.77 -4.87
C HIS A 465 -6.88 -1.18 -5.60
N ASN A 466 -7.09 -0.50 -6.73
CA ASN A 466 -6.04 0.33 -7.35
C ASN A 466 -5.56 1.40 -6.35
N TYR A 467 -4.26 1.38 -6.02
CA TYR A 467 -3.70 2.19 -4.95
C TYR A 467 -2.34 2.82 -5.34
N PRO A 468 -2.36 3.99 -6.01
CA PRO A 468 -1.14 4.67 -6.47
C PRO A 468 -0.09 4.96 -5.39
N ALA A 469 -0.50 5.28 -4.16
CA ALA A 469 0.42 5.58 -3.07
C ALA A 469 1.29 4.39 -2.65
N TYR A 470 0.75 3.16 -2.68
CA TYR A 470 1.55 1.94 -2.50
C TYR A 470 2.31 1.58 -3.77
N ALA A 471 1.67 1.74 -4.94
CA ALA A 471 2.26 1.43 -6.23
C ALA A 471 3.61 2.14 -6.43
N VAL A 472 3.73 3.43 -6.08
CA VAL A 472 5.00 4.15 -6.25
C VAL A 472 6.14 3.57 -5.42
N GLY A 473 5.86 3.06 -4.22
CA GLY A 473 6.86 2.39 -3.38
C GLY A 473 7.30 1.07 -3.99
N GLY A 474 6.36 0.25 -4.48
CA GLY A 474 6.70 -1.02 -5.12
C GLY A 474 7.37 -0.86 -6.50
N LEU A 475 7.02 0.19 -7.26
CA LEU A 475 7.67 0.52 -8.53
C LEU A 475 9.15 0.89 -8.36
N ASP A 476 9.58 1.42 -7.19
CA ASP A 476 11.01 1.59 -6.87
C ASP A 476 11.74 0.24 -6.98
N GLY A 477 11.17 -0.82 -6.39
CA GLY A 477 11.72 -2.18 -6.43
C GLY A 477 11.63 -2.81 -7.82
N ALA A 478 10.46 -2.79 -8.43
CA ALA A 478 10.19 -3.42 -9.72
C ALA A 478 11.05 -2.85 -10.86
N VAL A 479 11.22 -1.53 -10.95
CA VAL A 479 12.06 -0.93 -12.00
C VAL A 479 13.55 -1.19 -11.73
N ASN A 480 13.97 -1.15 -10.47
CA ASN A 480 15.36 -1.44 -10.13
C ASN A 480 15.70 -2.92 -10.35
N SER A 481 14.78 -3.87 -10.13
CA SER A 481 15.05 -5.30 -10.36
C SER A 481 15.35 -5.59 -11.83
N VAL A 482 14.55 -5.04 -12.75
CA VAL A 482 14.78 -5.15 -14.20
C VAL A 482 16.12 -4.53 -14.59
N TRP A 483 16.48 -3.38 -14.00
CA TRP A 483 17.79 -2.76 -14.23
C TRP A 483 18.97 -3.52 -13.62
N LEU A 484 18.80 -4.13 -12.44
CA LEU A 484 19.85 -4.89 -11.76
C LEU A 484 20.21 -6.14 -12.57
N LEU A 485 19.20 -6.85 -13.08
CA LEU A 485 19.33 -8.16 -13.72
C LEU A 485 19.52 -8.10 -15.25
N ARG A 486 19.45 -6.91 -15.87
CA ARG A 486 19.61 -6.73 -17.32
C ARG A 486 20.87 -7.38 -17.89
N ASP A 487 20.82 -7.82 -19.14
CA ASP A 487 22.01 -8.30 -19.88
C ASP A 487 22.79 -9.39 -19.11
N SER A 488 22.07 -10.29 -18.42
CA SER A 488 22.61 -11.35 -17.56
C SER A 488 21.81 -12.65 -17.71
N GLU A 489 22.35 -13.78 -17.24
CA GLU A 489 21.66 -15.08 -17.20
C GLU A 489 20.41 -15.10 -16.28
N PHE A 490 20.18 -14.03 -15.50
CA PHE A 490 19.08 -13.89 -14.55
C PHE A 490 18.08 -12.80 -14.97
N GLU A 491 18.16 -12.34 -16.21
CA GLU A 491 17.32 -11.27 -16.75
C GLU A 491 15.82 -11.57 -16.66
N ILE A 492 15.04 -10.55 -16.35
CA ILE A 492 13.58 -10.60 -16.29
C ILE A 492 13.01 -10.81 -17.70
N SER A 493 11.99 -11.65 -17.80
CA SER A 493 11.37 -11.99 -19.07
C SER A 493 10.83 -10.75 -19.82
N ARG A 494 10.75 -10.89 -21.15
CA ARG A 494 10.17 -9.87 -22.02
C ARG A 494 8.74 -9.50 -21.60
N GLN A 495 7.89 -10.50 -21.32
CA GLN A 495 6.49 -10.29 -20.97
C GLN A 495 6.35 -9.45 -19.69
N SER A 496 7.10 -9.79 -18.64
CA SER A 496 7.11 -9.04 -17.39
C SER A 496 7.61 -7.61 -17.54
N HIS A 497 8.62 -7.39 -18.40
CA HIS A 497 9.08 -6.06 -18.74
C HIS A 497 8.01 -5.27 -19.52
N GLU A 498 7.31 -5.90 -20.47
CA GLU A 498 6.17 -5.29 -21.18
C GLU A 498 5.04 -4.89 -20.21
N ASN A 499 4.69 -5.76 -19.25
CA ASN A 499 3.67 -5.47 -18.24
C ASN A 499 4.06 -4.28 -17.34
N LEU A 500 5.31 -4.24 -16.87
CA LEU A 500 5.81 -3.13 -16.05
C LEU A 500 5.80 -1.80 -16.82
N LYS A 501 6.25 -1.83 -18.08
CA LYS A 501 6.17 -0.69 -19.00
C LYS A 501 4.72 -0.23 -19.16
N PHE A 502 3.79 -1.16 -19.42
CA PHE A 502 2.37 -0.87 -19.60
C PHE A 502 1.75 -0.21 -18.36
N ALA A 503 2.06 -0.69 -17.15
CA ALA A 503 1.58 -0.11 -15.90
C ALA A 503 2.08 1.33 -15.70
N LEU A 504 3.38 1.61 -15.92
CA LEU A 504 3.93 2.96 -15.86
C LEU A 504 3.29 3.90 -16.89
N LEU A 505 3.11 3.44 -18.12
CA LEU A 505 2.48 4.23 -19.17
C LEU A 505 0.98 4.44 -18.94
N THR A 506 0.33 3.58 -18.16
CA THR A 506 -1.04 3.78 -17.71
C THR A 506 -1.11 4.77 -16.55
N MET A 507 -0.18 4.72 -15.60
CA MET A 507 -0.09 5.66 -14.49
C MET A 507 0.02 7.12 -14.94
N ARG A 508 0.82 7.40 -15.98
CA ARG A 508 0.92 8.76 -16.54
C ARG A 508 -0.37 9.25 -17.22
N LYS A 509 -1.32 8.37 -17.54
CA LYS A 509 -2.62 8.77 -18.12
C LYS A 509 -3.54 9.34 -17.05
N TYR A 510 -3.62 8.70 -15.88
CA TYR A 510 -4.47 9.19 -14.79
C TYR A 510 -3.79 10.23 -13.87
N CYS A 511 -2.50 10.51 -14.03
CA CYS A 511 -1.81 11.63 -13.34
C CYS A 511 -1.67 12.87 -14.25
N ASN A 512 -1.63 14.08 -13.66
CA ASN A 512 -1.35 15.32 -14.39
C ASN A 512 -0.74 16.44 -13.51
N LEU A 513 0.44 17.00 -13.82
CA LEU A 513 1.49 16.39 -14.64
C LEU A 513 1.98 15.11 -13.96
N VAL A 514 2.25 15.19 -12.66
CA VAL A 514 2.69 14.07 -11.82
C VAL A 514 1.70 13.70 -10.72
N THR A 515 0.81 14.62 -10.31
CA THR A 515 -0.17 14.37 -9.24
C THR A 515 -1.34 13.54 -9.76
N TRP A 516 -1.83 12.58 -8.98
CA TRP A 516 -3.09 11.88 -9.27
C TRP A 516 -4.29 12.66 -8.73
N PRO A 517 -5.50 12.42 -9.27
CA PRO A 517 -6.74 12.98 -8.74
C PRO A 517 -7.00 12.55 -7.29
N LEU A 518 -7.80 13.35 -6.57
CA LEU A 518 -8.17 13.12 -5.18
C LEU A 518 -8.89 11.78 -4.98
N SER A 519 -9.66 11.34 -5.98
CA SER A 519 -10.36 10.05 -5.98
C SER A 519 -9.42 8.84 -5.86
N LEU A 520 -8.16 9.00 -6.24
CA LEU A 520 -7.10 7.97 -6.19
C LEU A 520 -6.15 8.13 -4.99
N SER A 521 -6.44 9.02 -4.06
CA SER A 521 -5.57 9.28 -2.91
C SER A 521 -5.61 8.18 -1.83
N GLY A 522 -6.54 7.23 -1.91
CA GLY A 522 -6.77 6.25 -0.85
C GLY A 522 -7.01 6.97 0.48
N ARG A 523 -6.32 6.54 1.55
CA ARG A 523 -6.39 7.18 2.88
C ARG A 523 -5.63 8.51 3.04
N HIS A 524 -5.05 9.08 1.98
CA HIS A 524 -4.26 10.32 2.08
C HIS A 524 -4.78 11.42 1.13
N PRO A 525 -6.03 11.88 1.27
CA PRO A 525 -6.62 12.90 0.40
C PRO A 525 -6.08 14.33 0.66
N ASP A 526 -4.76 14.47 0.71
CA ASP A 526 -4.06 15.74 0.99
C ASP A 526 -3.58 16.48 -0.28
N GLY A 527 -3.80 15.89 -1.45
CA GLY A 527 -3.41 16.43 -2.76
C GLY A 527 -1.91 16.37 -3.07
N LYS A 528 -1.09 15.70 -2.26
CA LYS A 528 0.38 15.63 -2.43
C LYS A 528 0.87 14.40 -3.18
N GLY A 529 0.04 13.38 -3.29
CA GLY A 529 0.34 12.13 -3.96
C GLY A 529 0.72 12.32 -5.43
N LYS A 530 1.79 11.65 -5.88
CA LYS A 530 2.36 11.82 -7.22
C LYS A 530 3.11 10.59 -7.71
N LEU A 531 3.09 10.36 -9.03
CA LEU A 531 4.00 9.42 -9.68
C LEU A 531 5.45 9.90 -9.55
N ILE A 532 6.40 8.99 -9.76
CA ILE A 532 7.83 9.26 -9.59
C ILE A 532 8.54 9.20 -10.96
N PRO A 533 8.96 10.35 -11.53
CA PRO A 533 9.49 10.39 -12.89
C PRO A 533 10.70 9.47 -13.13
N TRP A 534 11.58 9.29 -12.13
CA TRP A 534 12.80 8.50 -12.34
C TRP A 534 12.51 7.02 -12.66
N HIS A 535 11.35 6.48 -12.27
CA HIS A 535 10.91 5.12 -12.67
C HIS A 535 10.94 4.95 -14.19
N TYR A 536 10.40 5.93 -14.91
CA TYR A 536 10.36 5.96 -16.37
C TYR A 536 11.78 6.03 -16.95
N ALA A 537 12.64 6.89 -16.40
CA ALA A 537 14.01 7.03 -16.89
C ALA A 537 14.85 5.77 -16.68
N ARG A 538 14.74 5.14 -15.51
CA ARG A 538 15.51 3.94 -15.18
C ARG A 538 15.11 2.79 -16.08
N LEU A 539 13.81 2.56 -16.27
CA LEU A 539 13.33 1.51 -17.16
C LEU A 539 13.69 1.82 -18.63
N ALA A 540 13.57 3.08 -19.04
CA ALA A 540 14.00 3.50 -20.39
C ALA A 540 15.47 3.21 -20.66
N GLU A 541 16.35 3.38 -19.67
CA GLU A 541 17.77 3.06 -19.78
C GLU A 541 18.06 1.55 -19.94
N VAL A 542 17.14 0.67 -19.52
CA VAL A 542 17.28 -0.77 -19.74
C VAL A 542 17.15 -1.13 -21.22
N GLY A 543 16.36 -0.37 -21.97
CA GLY A 543 16.03 -0.61 -23.37
C GLY A 543 14.61 -1.16 -23.54
N SER A 544 14.16 -1.30 -24.79
CA SER A 544 12.83 -1.86 -25.07
C SER A 544 12.73 -3.32 -24.59
N PRO A 545 11.53 -3.81 -24.22
CA PRO A 545 11.37 -5.19 -23.75
C PRO A 545 11.84 -6.27 -24.74
N ASP A 546 11.73 -6.00 -26.04
CA ASP A 546 12.19 -6.87 -27.13
C ASP A 546 13.67 -6.66 -27.51
N LYS A 547 14.37 -5.76 -26.79
CA LYS A 547 15.79 -5.40 -26.97
C LYS A 547 16.15 -4.78 -28.32
N THR A 548 15.16 -4.36 -29.11
CA THR A 548 15.39 -3.67 -30.38
C THR A 548 15.92 -2.24 -30.17
N GLU A 549 15.53 -1.58 -29.08
CA GLU A 549 16.02 -0.25 -28.70
C GLU A 549 16.93 -0.32 -27.45
N LYS A 550 18.11 0.29 -27.51
CA LYS A 550 19.02 0.42 -26.35
C LYS A 550 18.51 1.40 -25.28
N ILE A 551 17.63 2.32 -25.69
CA ILE A 551 16.88 3.23 -24.83
C ILE A 551 15.44 3.11 -25.28
N ASP A 552 14.51 2.73 -24.39
CA ASP A 552 13.09 2.70 -24.75
C ASP A 552 12.62 4.13 -25.02
N THR A 553 12.33 4.42 -26.29
CA THR A 553 12.05 5.79 -26.75
C THR A 553 10.77 6.34 -26.12
N GLU A 554 9.77 5.48 -25.90
CA GLU A 554 8.48 5.88 -25.32
C GLU A 554 8.63 6.27 -23.86
N LEU A 555 9.28 5.43 -23.05
CA LEU A 555 9.53 5.72 -21.63
C LEU A 555 10.47 6.92 -21.45
N ALA A 556 11.49 7.06 -22.29
CA ALA A 556 12.40 8.21 -22.25
C ALA A 556 11.67 9.52 -22.61
N SER A 557 10.80 9.50 -23.63
CA SER A 557 9.99 10.67 -24.00
C SER A 557 8.99 11.03 -22.89
N ALA A 558 8.38 10.03 -22.25
CA ALA A 558 7.53 10.23 -21.08
C ALA A 558 8.28 10.84 -19.90
N TYR A 559 9.45 10.32 -19.57
CA TYR A 559 10.31 10.89 -18.54
C TYR A 559 10.65 12.36 -18.81
N LEU A 560 11.08 12.68 -20.03
CA LEU A 560 11.47 14.04 -20.39
C LEU A 560 10.33 15.05 -20.22
N ARG A 561 9.07 14.63 -20.46
CA ARG A 561 7.88 15.43 -20.14
C ARG A 561 7.65 15.53 -18.64
N LEU A 562 7.63 14.40 -17.93
CA LEU A 562 7.30 14.31 -16.50
C LEU A 562 8.34 14.99 -15.60
N ASN A 563 9.61 15.03 -16.02
CA ASN A 563 10.69 15.70 -15.29
C ASN A 563 10.68 17.23 -15.46
N ASN A 564 9.73 17.77 -16.24
CA ASN A 564 9.43 19.18 -16.37
C ASN A 564 10.67 20.07 -16.61
N GLY A 565 11.50 19.70 -17.58
CA GLY A 565 12.68 20.48 -17.99
C GLY A 565 13.91 20.41 -17.08
N LYS A 566 13.89 19.60 -16.00
CA LYS A 566 15.07 19.41 -15.15
C LYS A 566 16.23 18.75 -15.92
N LYS A 567 17.44 19.30 -15.76
CA LYS A 567 18.67 18.91 -16.49
C LYS A 567 19.56 17.94 -15.70
N ASP A 568 19.03 16.78 -15.33
CA ASP A 568 19.82 15.71 -14.69
C ASP A 568 20.52 14.78 -15.70
N SER A 569 21.17 13.73 -15.20
CA SER A 569 21.93 12.77 -16.01
C SER A 569 21.06 12.02 -17.02
N TYR A 570 19.84 11.65 -16.67
CA TYR A 570 18.93 10.96 -17.60
C TYR A 570 18.46 11.91 -18.69
N SER A 571 18.05 13.13 -18.33
CA SER A 571 17.63 14.13 -19.32
C SER A 571 18.74 14.41 -20.34
N LYS A 572 20.00 14.55 -19.87
CA LYS A 572 21.16 14.73 -20.77
C LYS A 572 21.41 13.51 -21.65
N LYS A 573 21.28 12.30 -21.09
CA LYS A 573 21.46 11.05 -21.84
C LYS A 573 20.43 10.91 -22.97
N PHE A 574 19.15 11.13 -22.68
CA PHE A 574 18.08 10.96 -23.66
C PHE A 574 18.06 12.06 -24.72
N THR A 575 18.30 13.31 -24.33
CA THR A 575 18.41 14.43 -25.29
C THR A 575 19.64 14.27 -26.21
N LYS A 576 20.78 13.77 -25.70
CA LYS A 576 21.95 13.42 -26.54
C LYS A 576 21.62 12.28 -27.52
N ALA A 577 20.69 11.39 -27.19
CA ALA A 577 20.19 10.35 -28.07
C ALA A 577 19.14 10.86 -29.09
N GLY A 578 18.84 12.17 -29.12
CA GLY A 578 17.86 12.75 -30.04
C GLY A 578 16.40 12.59 -29.60
N ILE A 579 16.16 12.07 -28.39
CA ILE A 579 14.80 11.87 -27.86
C ILE A 579 14.27 13.18 -27.31
N ILE A 580 13.03 13.51 -27.65
CA ILE A 580 12.34 14.73 -27.23
C ILE A 580 11.24 14.40 -26.20
N PRO A 581 10.83 15.34 -25.34
CA PRO A 581 9.67 15.16 -24.49
C PRO A 581 8.44 14.77 -25.31
N GLU A 582 7.68 13.80 -24.82
CA GLU A 582 6.40 13.47 -25.43
C GLU A 582 5.40 14.61 -25.31
N LYS A 583 4.37 14.61 -26.16
CA LYS A 583 3.17 15.40 -25.92
C LYS A 583 2.38 14.81 -24.75
N ALA A 584 1.57 15.63 -24.08
CA ALA A 584 0.63 15.14 -23.09
C ALA A 584 -0.26 14.04 -23.71
N PRO A 585 -0.53 12.93 -23.00
CA PRO A 585 -1.37 11.85 -23.54
C PRO A 585 -2.77 12.38 -23.87
N GLU A 586 -3.27 12.05 -25.06
CA GLU A 586 -4.62 12.39 -25.51
C GLU A 586 -5.45 11.12 -25.74
N GLY A 587 -6.71 11.14 -25.28
CA GLY A 587 -7.62 10.01 -25.47
C GLY A 587 -8.68 9.85 -24.38
N ASN A 588 -9.29 8.67 -24.36
CA ASN A 588 -10.16 8.20 -23.27
C ASN A 588 -9.82 6.75 -22.93
N TRP A 589 -9.84 6.40 -21.65
CA TRP A 589 -9.58 5.05 -21.15
C TRP A 589 -10.51 4.69 -20.00
N GLY A 590 -11.01 3.45 -19.99
CA GLY A 590 -11.64 2.85 -18.82
C GLY A 590 -10.64 1.98 -18.07
N ILE A 591 -10.38 2.30 -16.80
CA ILE A 591 -9.54 1.53 -15.88
C ILE A 591 -10.51 0.95 -14.86
N ASN A 592 -11.22 -0.10 -15.26
CA ASN A 592 -12.41 -0.59 -14.56
C ASN A 592 -12.10 -1.42 -13.32
N TYR A 593 -10.88 -1.96 -13.20
CA TYR A 593 -10.37 -2.43 -11.91
C TYR A 593 -10.18 -1.27 -10.90
N SER A 594 -10.31 -0.01 -11.31
CA SER A 594 -10.35 1.16 -10.42
C SER A 594 -11.69 1.90 -10.47
N CYS A 595 -12.72 1.34 -11.14
CA CYS A 595 -13.97 2.05 -11.43
C CYS A 595 -13.73 3.48 -11.98
N LEU A 596 -12.73 3.64 -12.85
CA LEU A 596 -12.19 4.94 -13.25
C LEU A 596 -12.29 5.17 -14.76
N ALA A 597 -12.90 6.29 -15.14
CA ALA A 597 -12.78 6.86 -16.48
C ALA A 597 -11.69 7.94 -16.50
N VAL A 598 -10.82 7.90 -17.50
CA VAL A 598 -9.75 8.87 -17.74
C VAL A 598 -9.99 9.53 -19.09
N HIS A 599 -10.12 10.86 -19.13
CA HIS A 599 -10.31 11.61 -20.37
C HIS A 599 -9.32 12.77 -20.47
N ARG A 600 -8.62 12.87 -21.61
CA ARG A 600 -7.58 13.88 -21.81
C ARG A 600 -7.64 14.51 -23.20
N ARG A 601 -7.44 15.81 -23.27
CA ARG A 601 -7.04 16.56 -24.47
C ARG A 601 -6.05 17.63 -24.08
N GLU A 602 -5.16 17.97 -25.00
CA GLU A 602 -4.13 18.98 -24.76
C GLU A 602 -3.42 18.68 -23.42
N ASN A 603 -3.35 19.66 -22.52
CA ASN A 603 -2.69 19.49 -21.23
C ASN A 603 -3.64 19.16 -20.07
N TRP A 604 -4.96 19.15 -20.25
CA TRP A 604 -5.90 18.89 -19.16
C TRP A 604 -6.26 17.40 -19.06
N LEU A 605 -6.68 17.02 -17.85
CA LEU A 605 -7.17 15.69 -17.50
C LEU A 605 -8.53 15.86 -16.80
N ALA A 606 -9.52 15.07 -17.20
CA ALA A 606 -10.75 14.87 -16.46
C ALA A 606 -10.88 13.39 -16.06
N THR A 607 -11.21 13.13 -14.81
CA THR A 607 -11.43 11.76 -14.30
C THR A 607 -12.81 11.65 -13.69
N ALA A 608 -13.47 10.52 -13.93
CA ALA A 608 -14.65 10.14 -13.17
C ALA A 608 -14.43 8.81 -12.47
N MET A 609 -14.78 8.73 -11.18
CA MET A 609 -14.53 7.54 -10.37
C MET A 609 -15.72 7.23 -9.46
N GLY A 610 -16.07 5.95 -9.39
CA GLY A 610 -17.12 5.41 -8.54
C GLY A 610 -16.60 4.29 -7.65
N HIS A 611 -17.53 3.49 -7.15
CA HIS A 611 -17.29 2.28 -6.36
C HIS A 611 -18.40 1.27 -6.64
N SER A 612 -18.23 0.03 -6.21
CA SER A 612 -19.14 -1.07 -6.51
C SER A 612 -19.20 -2.07 -5.36
N ARG A 613 -19.89 -3.20 -5.57
CA ARG A 613 -19.85 -4.35 -4.67
C ARG A 613 -18.51 -5.08 -4.59
N TYR A 614 -17.52 -4.65 -5.39
CA TYR A 614 -16.18 -5.23 -5.43
C TYR A 614 -15.08 -4.28 -4.96
N LEU A 615 -15.30 -2.98 -5.18
CA LEU A 615 -14.31 -1.92 -5.02
C LEU A 615 -14.85 -0.89 -4.04
N TRP A 616 -14.13 -0.64 -2.95
CA TRP A 616 -14.55 0.25 -1.88
C TRP A 616 -14.58 1.72 -2.29
N ALA A 617 -15.43 2.52 -1.63
CA ALA A 617 -15.55 3.95 -1.91
C ALA A 617 -14.35 4.77 -1.44
N THR A 618 -13.84 4.48 -0.25
CA THR A 618 -12.64 5.10 0.31
C THR A 618 -12.00 4.18 1.35
N GLU A 619 -10.77 4.49 1.76
CA GLU A 619 -10.08 3.83 2.88
C GLU A 619 -9.87 4.84 3.99
N SER A 620 -10.35 4.54 5.20
CA SER A 620 -10.22 5.38 6.39
C SER A 620 -9.65 4.59 7.56
N TYR A 621 -8.67 5.18 8.26
CA TYR A 621 -7.96 4.59 9.41
C TYR A 621 -7.99 5.58 10.58
N ILE A 622 -7.71 5.10 11.79
CA ILE A 622 -7.47 6.02 12.92
C ILE A 622 -6.25 6.88 12.58
N GLY A 623 -6.49 8.18 12.40
CA GLY A 623 -5.46 9.14 12.00
C GLY A 623 -5.18 9.13 10.50
N ALA A 624 -6.14 8.76 9.65
CA ALA A 624 -6.06 9.00 8.21
C ALA A 624 -7.46 8.98 7.57
N ASN A 625 -7.74 9.99 6.74
CA ASN A 625 -8.94 10.15 5.92
C ASN A 625 -10.25 10.05 6.71
N TYR A 626 -10.41 10.88 7.73
CA TYR A 626 -11.63 10.88 8.53
C TYR A 626 -12.88 11.34 7.77
N PHE A 627 -12.77 12.14 6.71
CA PHE A 627 -13.92 12.83 6.09
C PHE A 627 -14.15 12.44 4.61
N GLY A 628 -13.39 11.49 4.07
CA GLY A 628 -13.45 11.11 2.65
C GLY A 628 -14.60 10.21 2.23
N ARG A 629 -15.67 10.07 3.04
CA ARG A 629 -16.82 9.18 2.78
C ARG A 629 -17.34 9.28 1.34
N TYR A 630 -17.42 10.50 0.81
CA TYR A 630 -17.98 10.78 -0.51
C TYR A 630 -16.96 10.81 -1.65
N LEU A 631 -15.68 10.51 -1.41
CA LEU A 631 -14.59 10.65 -2.40
C LEU A 631 -14.93 10.01 -3.76
N ASN A 632 -15.58 8.85 -3.74
CA ASN A 632 -15.95 8.10 -4.95
C ASN A 632 -17.47 7.90 -5.09
N HIS A 633 -18.29 8.85 -4.64
CA HIS A 633 -19.73 8.91 -4.93
C HIS A 633 -20.02 9.43 -6.35
N GLY A 634 -19.33 8.88 -7.35
CA GLY A 634 -19.34 9.37 -8.73
C GLY A 634 -18.65 10.72 -8.84
N ASN A 635 -17.38 10.78 -8.43
CA ASN A 635 -16.53 11.96 -8.55
C ASN A 635 -16.35 12.35 -10.02
N LEU A 636 -16.26 13.65 -10.30
CA LEU A 636 -15.79 14.20 -11.58
C LEU A 636 -14.78 15.32 -11.29
N GLN A 637 -13.50 15.06 -11.49
CA GLN A 637 -12.43 16.01 -11.22
C GLN A 637 -11.71 16.44 -12.49
N ILE A 638 -11.29 17.71 -12.55
CA ILE A 638 -10.56 18.30 -13.66
C ILE A 638 -9.22 18.84 -13.16
N LEU A 639 -8.12 18.35 -13.74
CA LEU A 639 -6.76 18.83 -13.54
C LEU A 639 -6.28 19.53 -14.81
N GLY A 640 -6.23 20.85 -14.81
CA GLY A 640 -5.95 21.63 -16.02
C GLY A 640 -5.36 23.02 -15.80
N SER A 641 -5.09 23.42 -14.56
CA SER A 641 -4.54 24.73 -14.23
C SER A 641 -3.17 24.63 -13.57
N GLY A 642 -2.36 25.68 -13.72
CA GLY A 642 -0.98 25.74 -13.21
C GLY A 642 0.08 25.59 -14.31
N ASN A 643 1.32 25.90 -13.97
CA ASN A 643 2.50 25.63 -14.79
C ASN A 643 3.69 25.25 -13.89
N PRO A 644 3.94 23.95 -13.62
CA PRO A 644 3.23 22.79 -14.17
C PRO A 644 1.80 22.65 -13.61
N ILE A 645 0.98 21.83 -14.27
CA ILE A 645 -0.36 21.47 -13.77
C ILE A 645 -0.22 20.55 -12.55
N ASP A 646 -0.98 20.84 -11.50
CA ASP A 646 -1.12 20.01 -10.31
C ASP A 646 -2.51 20.16 -9.67
N MET A 647 -2.75 19.41 -8.59
CA MET A 647 -3.96 19.44 -7.78
C MET A 647 -4.26 20.83 -7.20
N PHE A 648 -3.24 21.49 -6.65
CA PHE A 648 -3.41 22.76 -5.94
C PHE A 648 -3.82 23.89 -6.89
N ALA A 649 -3.09 24.06 -7.98
CA ALA A 649 -3.39 25.07 -8.99
C ALA A 649 -4.74 24.80 -9.68
N SER A 650 -5.16 23.53 -9.76
CA SER A 650 -6.47 23.12 -10.27
C SER A 650 -7.63 23.34 -9.30
N GLY A 651 -7.37 23.88 -8.10
CA GLY A 651 -8.40 24.37 -7.18
C GLY A 651 -8.60 23.53 -5.92
N PHE A 652 -7.78 22.50 -5.68
CA PHE A 652 -7.85 21.74 -4.44
C PHE A 652 -6.91 22.30 -3.36
N ASN A 653 -7.42 22.52 -2.15
CA ASN A 653 -6.62 22.78 -0.96
C ASN A 653 -7.34 22.12 0.21
N GLN A 654 -6.66 21.29 0.99
CA GLN A 654 -7.26 20.60 2.14
C GLN A 654 -7.76 21.57 3.21
N GLN A 655 -7.02 22.65 3.44
CA GLN A 655 -7.38 23.63 4.47
C GLN A 655 -8.70 24.29 4.08
N GLY A 656 -9.73 24.19 4.94
CA GLY A 656 -11.06 24.72 4.68
C GLY A 656 -11.90 23.94 3.65
N TRP A 657 -11.43 22.79 3.17
CA TRP A 657 -12.15 21.99 2.17
C TRP A 657 -13.46 21.43 2.72
N ASP A 658 -14.60 21.73 2.09
CA ASP A 658 -15.87 21.10 2.45
C ASP A 658 -15.96 19.70 1.84
N TRP A 659 -15.73 18.70 2.68
CA TRP A 659 -15.77 17.28 2.35
C TRP A 659 -17.16 16.76 1.94
N ASN A 660 -18.25 17.52 2.17
CA ASN A 660 -19.56 17.20 1.59
C ASN A 660 -19.63 17.51 0.08
N HIS A 661 -18.81 18.45 -0.39
CA HIS A 661 -18.92 19.04 -1.73
C HIS A 661 -17.76 18.65 -2.64
N ILE A 662 -17.53 17.35 -2.78
CA ILE A 662 -16.51 16.84 -3.69
C ILE A 662 -17.02 16.97 -5.15
N PRO A 663 -16.27 17.59 -6.08
CA PRO A 663 -16.73 17.82 -7.45
C PRO A 663 -17.31 16.58 -8.14
N GLY A 664 -18.49 16.74 -8.76
CA GLY A 664 -19.24 15.70 -9.46
C GLY A 664 -20.13 14.81 -8.58
N THR A 665 -19.81 14.68 -7.29
CA THR A 665 -20.51 13.76 -6.38
C THR A 665 -21.94 14.20 -6.10
N THR A 666 -22.80 13.23 -5.77
CA THR A 666 -24.13 13.47 -5.20
C THR A 666 -24.12 12.96 -3.76
N ALA A 667 -24.32 13.86 -2.80
CA ALA A 667 -24.10 13.58 -1.38
C ALA A 667 -25.06 14.39 -0.49
N ALA A 668 -25.36 13.85 0.69
CA ALA A 668 -26.06 14.60 1.74
C ALA A 668 -25.10 15.59 2.41
N VAL A 669 -25.54 16.83 2.58
CA VAL A 669 -24.78 17.87 3.28
C VAL A 669 -25.09 17.79 4.77
N ILE A 670 -24.11 17.32 5.52
CA ILE A 670 -24.19 17.13 6.97
C ILE A 670 -23.08 17.91 7.70
N PRO A 671 -23.24 18.18 9.01
CA PRO A 671 -22.17 18.80 9.78
C PRO A 671 -20.87 17.99 9.70
N MET A 672 -19.72 18.67 9.56
CA MET A 672 -18.42 18.02 9.36
C MET A 672 -18.09 16.96 10.43
N LYS A 673 -18.49 17.22 11.69
CA LYS A 673 -18.34 16.27 12.80
C LYS A 673 -19.08 14.94 12.58
N ASP A 674 -20.20 14.95 11.87
CA ASP A 674 -21.06 13.79 11.61
C ASP A 674 -20.63 13.07 10.32
N LEU A 675 -19.83 13.73 9.49
CA LEU A 675 -19.15 13.14 8.32
C LEU A 675 -17.93 12.29 8.72
N LYS A 676 -17.39 12.49 9.93
CA LYS A 676 -16.27 11.72 10.45
C LYS A 676 -16.56 10.20 10.37
N ALA A 677 -15.60 9.44 9.85
CA ALA A 677 -15.68 7.99 9.79
C ALA A 677 -15.71 7.37 11.20
N ASP A 678 -16.65 6.45 11.42
CA ASP A 678 -16.77 5.66 12.66
C ASP A 678 -15.96 4.36 12.52
N ILE A 679 -14.63 4.53 12.56
CA ILE A 679 -13.66 3.46 12.32
C ILE A 679 -13.69 2.44 13.47
N ARG A 680 -13.82 1.17 13.10
CA ARG A 680 -13.96 0.04 14.03
C ARG A 680 -13.14 -1.14 13.52
N GLN A 681 -12.80 -2.07 14.41
CA GLN A 681 -12.44 -3.42 13.99
C GLN A 681 -13.73 -4.23 13.87
N VAL A 682 -14.11 -4.60 12.64
CA VAL A 682 -15.42 -5.21 12.36
C VAL A 682 -15.39 -6.73 12.29
N ASP A 683 -14.21 -7.31 12.11
CA ASP A 683 -13.98 -8.76 12.09
C ASP A 683 -12.54 -9.13 12.52
N GLU A 684 -12.26 -10.42 12.60
CA GLU A 684 -10.97 -10.97 13.02
C GLU A 684 -9.86 -10.84 11.96
N VAL A 685 -10.22 -10.53 10.71
CA VAL A 685 -9.30 -10.48 9.56
C VAL A 685 -8.97 -9.06 9.11
N SER A 686 -9.53 -8.04 9.77
CA SER A 686 -9.24 -6.61 9.57
C SER A 686 -8.62 -5.95 10.80
N GLY A 687 -8.00 -4.78 10.61
CA GLY A 687 -7.62 -3.86 11.69
C GLY A 687 -8.74 -2.87 12.03
N TYR A 688 -8.35 -1.76 12.67
CA TYR A 688 -9.21 -0.58 12.86
C TYR A 688 -9.23 0.24 11.57
N GLU A 689 -10.17 -0.09 10.69
CA GLU A 689 -10.28 0.48 9.36
C GLU A 689 -11.73 0.53 8.87
N GLU A 690 -12.01 1.37 7.88
CA GLU A 690 -13.29 1.42 7.17
C GLU A 690 -13.05 1.47 5.66
N MET A 691 -13.60 0.51 4.93
CA MET A 691 -13.54 0.38 3.47
C MET A 691 -14.88 -0.13 2.94
N LEU A 692 -15.87 0.75 2.91
CA LEU A 692 -17.26 0.38 2.61
C LEU A 692 -17.44 0.05 1.12
N LEU A 693 -17.99 -1.13 0.86
CA LEU A 693 -18.48 -1.56 -0.45
C LEU A 693 -19.93 -1.11 -0.66
N SER A 694 -20.34 -1.04 -1.92
CA SER A 694 -21.76 -0.96 -2.29
C SER A 694 -22.36 -2.38 -2.39
N ASP A 695 -23.66 -2.50 -2.60
CA ASP A 695 -24.34 -3.72 -3.03
C ASP A 695 -24.63 -3.72 -4.55
N GLU A 696 -24.25 -2.66 -5.26
CA GLU A 696 -24.47 -2.49 -6.70
C GLU A 696 -23.27 -2.98 -7.52
N SER A 697 -23.51 -3.80 -8.55
CA SER A 697 -22.45 -4.27 -9.46
C SER A 697 -22.17 -3.33 -10.63
N PHE A 698 -23.17 -2.54 -11.04
CA PHE A 698 -23.07 -1.66 -12.20
C PHE A 698 -22.32 -0.36 -11.85
N ALA A 699 -21.00 -0.36 -12.05
CA ALA A 699 -20.19 0.86 -11.99
C ALA A 699 -18.91 0.71 -12.85
N GLY A 700 -18.71 1.59 -13.83
CA GLY A 700 -17.56 1.50 -14.71
C GLY A 700 -17.59 2.46 -15.89
N ALA A 701 -16.60 2.31 -16.76
CA ALA A 701 -16.31 3.18 -17.89
C ALA A 701 -16.19 2.41 -19.21
N ILE A 702 -16.52 3.08 -20.31
CA ILE A 702 -16.29 2.63 -21.68
C ILE A 702 -15.47 3.68 -22.41
N SER A 703 -14.48 3.24 -23.18
CA SER A 703 -13.79 4.05 -24.19
C SER A 703 -14.23 3.65 -25.59
N SER A 704 -14.26 4.60 -26.52
CA SER A 704 -14.57 4.40 -27.93
C SER A 704 -13.52 5.08 -28.81
N LYS A 705 -12.94 4.33 -29.75
CA LYS A 705 -11.87 4.76 -30.68
C LYS A 705 -10.66 5.39 -29.96
N ASN A 706 -10.41 5.00 -28.71
CA ASN A 706 -9.43 5.60 -27.80
C ASN A 706 -9.55 7.14 -27.68
N ARG A 707 -10.72 7.71 -27.96
CA ARG A 707 -10.91 9.16 -28.05
C ARG A 707 -11.98 9.65 -27.08
N ASN A 708 -13.18 9.11 -27.19
CA ASN A 708 -14.35 9.51 -26.41
C ASN A 708 -14.78 8.34 -25.52
N GLY A 709 -15.67 8.60 -24.57
CA GLY A 709 -16.07 7.56 -23.61
C GLY A 709 -17.33 7.90 -22.85
N ALA A 710 -17.73 6.99 -21.97
CA ALA A 710 -18.76 7.23 -20.97
C ALA A 710 -18.41 6.53 -19.66
N PHE A 711 -18.99 7.02 -18.57
CA PHE A 711 -18.98 6.42 -17.24
C PHE A 711 -20.41 6.29 -16.75
N GLY A 712 -20.73 5.21 -16.04
CA GLY A 712 -22.03 4.99 -15.41
C GLY A 712 -21.88 4.30 -14.07
N MET A 713 -22.71 4.66 -13.10
CA MET A 713 -22.83 3.94 -11.83
C MET A 713 -24.24 3.97 -11.25
N LYS A 714 -24.62 2.90 -10.55
CA LYS A 714 -25.67 2.92 -9.53
C LYS A 714 -25.00 3.24 -8.19
N LEU A 715 -25.19 4.48 -7.73
CA LEU A 715 -24.75 4.91 -6.41
C LEU A 715 -25.71 4.40 -5.36
N HIS A 716 -25.16 3.79 -4.30
CA HIS A 716 -25.89 3.45 -3.10
C HIS A 716 -24.93 3.55 -1.90
N GLU A 717 -25.12 4.56 -1.05
CA GLU A 717 -24.32 4.73 0.16
C GLU A 717 -24.59 3.57 1.15
N HIS A 718 -23.61 3.19 1.96
CA HIS A 718 -23.73 2.08 2.90
C HIS A 718 -24.66 2.40 4.09
N ASP A 719 -25.37 1.39 4.60
CA ASP A 719 -26.37 1.53 5.68
C ASP A 719 -25.78 1.90 7.05
N LYS A 720 -24.45 1.85 7.16
CA LYS A 720 -23.68 2.39 8.30
C LYS A 720 -23.94 3.89 8.49
N TYR A 721 -24.19 4.60 7.39
CA TYR A 721 -24.49 6.03 7.38
C TYR A 721 -25.86 6.27 6.73
N ASN A 722 -25.92 6.98 5.60
CA ASN A 722 -27.17 7.24 4.90
C ASN A 722 -27.47 6.17 3.84
N GLY A 723 -27.78 4.94 4.27
CA GLY A 723 -28.17 3.83 3.37
C GLY A 723 -29.40 4.09 2.49
N SER A 724 -30.08 5.22 2.67
CA SER A 724 -31.18 5.64 1.79
C SER A 724 -30.73 6.48 0.60
N LEU A 725 -29.49 6.97 0.58
CA LEU A 725 -28.96 7.75 -0.53
C LEU A 725 -28.67 6.85 -1.72
N ARG A 726 -29.46 7.02 -2.79
CA ARG A 726 -29.27 6.34 -4.08
C ARG A 726 -29.31 7.34 -5.22
N ALA A 727 -28.61 7.01 -6.30
CA ALA A 727 -28.68 7.76 -7.56
C ALA A 727 -28.17 6.93 -8.75
N ARG A 728 -28.68 7.21 -9.94
CA ARG A 728 -28.06 6.75 -11.20
C ARG A 728 -27.29 7.90 -11.81
N LYS A 729 -25.99 7.73 -11.98
CA LYS A 729 -25.08 8.80 -12.42
C LYS A 729 -24.33 8.38 -13.67
N SER A 730 -24.22 9.29 -14.64
CA SER A 730 -23.41 9.04 -15.83
C SER A 730 -22.66 10.29 -16.30
N TYR A 731 -21.48 10.08 -16.89
CA TYR A 731 -20.70 11.10 -17.58
C TYR A 731 -20.41 10.66 -19.00
N PHE A 732 -20.67 11.51 -19.99
CA PHE A 732 -20.35 11.26 -21.40
C PHE A 732 -19.26 12.21 -21.86
N PHE A 733 -18.12 11.67 -22.29
CA PHE A 733 -16.91 12.41 -22.61
C PHE A 733 -16.76 12.57 -24.12
N PHE A 734 -16.94 13.78 -24.64
CA PHE A 734 -16.80 14.15 -26.05
C PHE A 734 -15.86 15.34 -26.22
N ASP A 735 -14.60 15.09 -26.56
CA ASP A 735 -13.57 16.13 -26.66
C ASP A 735 -13.54 17.04 -25.43
N ASN A 736 -13.79 18.35 -25.54
CA ASN A 736 -13.81 19.26 -24.38
C ASN A 736 -15.19 19.37 -23.70
N ARG A 737 -16.14 18.49 -24.04
CA ARG A 737 -17.51 18.48 -23.50
C ARG A 737 -17.72 17.23 -22.65
N ILE A 738 -18.14 17.42 -21.41
CA ILE A 738 -18.54 16.33 -20.52
C ILE A 738 -20.00 16.54 -20.14
N ILE A 739 -20.88 15.65 -20.59
CA ILE A 739 -22.31 15.72 -20.25
C ILE A 739 -22.53 14.84 -19.03
N ALA A 740 -23.04 15.44 -17.96
CA ALA A 740 -23.33 14.80 -16.69
C ALA A 740 -24.84 14.69 -16.50
N LEU A 741 -25.34 13.46 -16.34
CA LEU A 741 -26.73 13.17 -16.04
C LEU A 741 -26.86 12.44 -14.71
N GLY A 742 -27.89 12.79 -13.95
CA GLY A 742 -28.31 12.11 -12.74
C GLY A 742 -29.82 11.86 -12.76
N SER A 743 -30.27 10.69 -12.35
CA SER A 743 -31.69 10.37 -12.17
C SER A 743 -31.91 9.49 -10.95
N ASP A 744 -33.16 9.39 -10.53
CA ASP A 744 -33.58 8.56 -9.39
C ASP A 744 -32.77 8.88 -8.12
N ILE A 745 -32.50 10.18 -7.91
CA ILE A 745 -31.82 10.67 -6.72
C ILE A 745 -32.83 10.66 -5.58
N GLU A 746 -32.51 9.91 -4.55
CA GLU A 746 -33.35 9.77 -3.36
C GLU A 746 -32.52 9.74 -2.09
N SER A 747 -33.10 10.25 -1.00
CA SER A 747 -32.56 10.16 0.36
C SER A 747 -33.69 10.38 1.35
N ALA A 748 -33.72 9.56 2.39
CA ALA A 748 -34.64 9.64 3.51
C ALA A 748 -33.97 10.20 4.79
N LEU A 749 -32.70 10.64 4.71
CA LEU A 749 -32.01 11.26 5.85
C LEU A 749 -32.71 12.57 6.25
N PRO A 750 -33.28 12.68 7.46
CA PRO A 750 -34.03 13.86 7.85
C PRO A 750 -33.16 15.11 7.88
N ASP A 751 -33.73 16.22 7.42
CA ASP A 751 -33.15 17.58 7.51
C ASP A 751 -31.81 17.84 6.81
N ALA A 752 -31.26 16.87 6.07
CA ALA A 752 -30.00 17.02 5.32
C ALA A 752 -30.26 17.20 3.82
N PRO A 753 -29.97 18.38 3.22
CA PRO A 753 -30.13 18.55 1.78
C PRO A 753 -29.15 17.66 1.01
N VAL A 754 -29.61 17.11 -0.11
CA VAL A 754 -28.75 16.38 -1.04
C VAL A 754 -28.31 17.32 -2.14
N HIS A 755 -27.00 17.42 -2.35
CA HIS A 755 -26.42 18.26 -3.37
C HIS A 755 -25.68 17.43 -4.41
N THR A 756 -25.74 17.83 -5.69
CA THR A 756 -24.74 17.44 -6.69
C THR A 756 -23.75 18.58 -6.86
N THR A 757 -22.49 18.37 -6.53
CA THR A 757 -21.47 19.44 -6.60
C THR A 757 -21.00 19.65 -8.05
N LEU A 758 -21.08 20.88 -8.53
CA LEU A 758 -20.54 21.27 -9.84
C LEU A 758 -19.04 21.53 -9.73
N PHE A 759 -18.65 22.42 -8.81
CA PHE A 759 -17.26 22.68 -8.49
C PHE A 759 -17.13 23.19 -7.04
N GLN A 760 -15.96 22.94 -6.47
CA GLN A 760 -15.46 23.58 -5.27
C GLN A 760 -14.00 23.92 -5.55
N VAL A 761 -13.64 25.20 -5.53
CA VAL A 761 -12.33 25.69 -5.98
C VAL A 761 -11.73 26.67 -4.98
N TYR A 762 -10.49 26.40 -4.61
CA TYR A 762 -9.67 27.27 -3.76
C TYR A 762 -9.46 28.64 -4.44
N LEU A 763 -9.70 29.70 -3.66
CA LEU A 763 -9.49 31.08 -4.03
C LEU A 763 -8.22 31.61 -3.31
N PRO A 764 -7.10 31.82 -4.03
CA PRO A 764 -5.89 32.35 -3.41
C PRO A 764 -6.07 33.72 -2.77
N GLU A 765 -6.98 34.52 -3.33
CA GLU A 765 -7.35 35.86 -2.88
C GLU A 765 -8.88 35.97 -2.88
N GLU A 766 -9.46 36.75 -1.98
CA GLU A 766 -10.92 36.94 -1.86
C GLU A 766 -11.57 37.43 -3.18
N GLU A 767 -10.88 38.30 -3.92
CA GLU A 767 -11.36 38.90 -5.16
C GLU A 767 -11.24 37.97 -6.39
N SER A 768 -10.66 36.77 -6.21
CA SER A 768 -10.53 35.76 -7.26
C SER A 768 -11.88 35.53 -7.94
N PRO A 769 -11.97 35.70 -9.28
CA PRO A 769 -13.26 35.77 -9.94
C PRO A 769 -13.84 34.40 -10.26
N ILE A 770 -15.15 34.27 -10.08
CA ILE A 770 -15.98 33.28 -10.78
C ILE A 770 -16.88 33.98 -11.79
N PHE A 771 -17.58 33.22 -12.62
CA PHE A 771 -18.47 33.77 -13.64
C PHE A 771 -19.88 33.19 -13.49
N ILE A 772 -20.90 34.06 -13.57
CA ILE A 772 -22.31 33.66 -13.58
C ILE A 772 -22.98 34.34 -14.77
N ASN A 773 -23.45 33.55 -15.73
CA ASN A 773 -24.10 34.00 -16.96
C ASN A 773 -23.29 35.09 -17.71
N GLY A 774 -21.96 34.92 -17.74
CA GLY A 774 -21.03 35.86 -18.37
C GLY A 774 -20.66 37.07 -17.51
N LYS A 775 -21.32 37.31 -16.37
CA LYS A 775 -20.93 38.34 -15.40
C LYS A 775 -19.77 37.83 -14.53
N LYS A 776 -18.70 38.62 -14.45
CA LYS A 776 -17.59 38.40 -13.50
C LYS A 776 -18.06 38.73 -12.08
N ILE A 777 -17.85 37.81 -11.15
CA ILE A 777 -18.18 37.97 -9.72
C ILE A 777 -16.87 37.94 -8.92
N SER A 778 -16.50 39.08 -8.36
CA SER A 778 -15.31 39.22 -7.51
C SER A 778 -15.65 39.52 -6.05
N ASP A 779 -16.90 39.85 -5.72
CA ASP A 779 -17.33 40.11 -4.34
C ASP A 779 -17.03 38.92 -3.41
N PHE A 780 -16.73 39.21 -2.14
CA PHE A 780 -16.48 38.24 -1.08
C PHE A 780 -16.88 38.83 0.30
N PRO A 781 -17.70 38.15 1.10
CA PRO A 781 -18.43 36.94 0.74
C PRO A 781 -19.45 37.21 -0.37
N TYR A 782 -19.82 36.17 -1.10
CA TYR A 782 -20.87 36.23 -2.11
C TYR A 782 -21.74 34.99 -2.02
N GLU A 783 -23.05 35.17 -1.96
CA GLU A 783 -24.01 34.06 -1.97
C GLU A 783 -25.14 34.35 -2.94
N LYS A 784 -25.50 33.34 -3.74
CA LYS A 784 -26.63 33.44 -4.66
C LYS A 784 -27.30 32.09 -4.87
N ARG A 785 -28.63 32.11 -4.88
CA ARG A 785 -29.47 31.02 -5.38
C ARG A 785 -29.99 31.36 -6.77
N LEU A 786 -29.90 30.42 -7.70
CA LEU A 786 -30.40 30.55 -9.07
C LEU A 786 -31.44 29.45 -9.31
N SER A 787 -32.59 29.85 -9.83
CA SER A 787 -33.61 28.93 -10.35
C SER A 787 -33.87 29.33 -11.80
N GLU A 788 -32.97 28.93 -12.69
CA GLU A 788 -33.01 29.29 -14.10
C GLU A 788 -33.20 28.01 -14.95
N LYS A 789 -33.96 28.13 -16.05
CA LYS A 789 -34.06 27.03 -17.04
C LYS A 789 -32.69 26.64 -17.59
N THR A 790 -31.79 27.62 -17.71
CA THR A 790 -30.41 27.39 -18.14
C THR A 790 -29.52 28.44 -17.50
N ALA A 791 -28.47 27.99 -16.81
CA ALA A 791 -27.43 28.86 -16.24
C ALA A 791 -26.06 28.41 -16.74
N MET A 792 -25.14 29.36 -16.95
CA MET A 792 -23.74 29.07 -17.24
C MET A 792 -22.83 29.63 -16.15
N LEU A 793 -22.15 28.75 -15.44
CA LEU A 793 -21.19 29.11 -14.40
C LEU A 793 -19.76 28.91 -14.89
N GLY A 794 -18.81 29.73 -14.44
CA GLY A 794 -17.38 29.53 -14.65
C GLY A 794 -16.64 29.48 -13.33
N ASP A 795 -15.80 28.48 -13.14
CA ASP A 795 -15.10 28.19 -11.87
C ASP A 795 -13.87 29.07 -11.61
N GLY A 796 -13.55 30.02 -12.50
CA GLY A 796 -12.32 30.81 -12.41
C GLY A 796 -11.04 30.04 -12.79
N LYS A 797 -11.13 28.75 -13.10
CA LYS A 797 -10.06 27.87 -13.59
C LYS A 797 -10.22 27.53 -15.08
N LYS A 798 -10.97 28.38 -15.79
CA LYS A 798 -11.33 28.28 -17.22
C LYS A 798 -12.27 27.14 -17.58
N ASN A 799 -12.92 26.48 -16.61
CA ASN A 799 -13.98 25.51 -16.91
C ASN A 799 -15.34 26.16 -16.73
N TYR A 800 -16.29 25.79 -17.59
CA TYR A 800 -17.63 26.34 -17.59
C TYR A 800 -18.67 25.22 -17.50
N TYR A 801 -19.69 25.44 -16.68
CA TYR A 801 -20.75 24.49 -16.40
C TYR A 801 -22.03 25.08 -16.97
N LEU A 802 -22.65 24.39 -17.93
CA LEU A 802 -23.96 24.73 -18.50
C LEU A 802 -25.01 23.82 -17.88
N ILE A 803 -25.78 24.34 -16.94
CA ILE A 803 -26.79 23.60 -16.18
C ILE A 803 -28.14 23.74 -16.86
N ARG A 804 -28.92 22.66 -16.91
CA ARG A 804 -30.31 22.65 -17.37
C ARG A 804 -31.24 22.36 -16.19
N ASN A 805 -32.25 23.22 -16.01
CA ASN A 805 -33.34 23.04 -15.05
C ASN A 805 -32.88 22.58 -13.65
N GLY A 806 -32.25 23.46 -12.88
CA GLY A 806 -31.80 23.12 -11.52
C GLY A 806 -31.87 24.30 -10.56
N ASN A 807 -31.99 23.99 -9.27
CA ASN A 807 -31.80 24.96 -8.19
C ASN A 807 -30.32 24.99 -7.85
N ILE A 808 -29.65 26.08 -8.16
CA ILE A 808 -28.19 26.17 -8.03
C ILE A 808 -27.86 27.08 -6.86
N ILE A 809 -27.01 26.60 -5.96
CA ILE A 809 -26.35 27.42 -4.95
C ILE A 809 -24.97 27.82 -5.47
N VAL A 810 -24.58 29.07 -5.24
CA VAL A 810 -23.24 29.58 -5.54
C VAL A 810 -22.76 30.41 -4.36
N HIS A 811 -21.64 30.00 -3.77
CA HIS A 811 -20.99 30.69 -2.65
C HIS A 811 -19.57 31.07 -3.02
N LYS A 812 -19.10 32.22 -2.51
CA LYS A 812 -17.69 32.54 -2.29
C LYS A 812 -17.55 32.95 -0.83
N THR A 813 -16.94 32.12 0.00
CA THR A 813 -16.92 32.32 1.45
C THR A 813 -15.62 31.80 2.05
N LEU A 814 -15.29 32.28 3.26
CA LEU A 814 -14.34 31.60 4.13
C LEU A 814 -15.04 30.31 4.60
N GLN A 815 -14.50 29.16 4.22
CA GLN A 815 -15.00 27.86 4.65
C GLN A 815 -14.17 27.37 5.84
N HIS A 816 -14.86 26.87 6.85
CA HIS A 816 -14.25 26.17 7.97
C HIS A 816 -14.43 24.66 7.80
N SER A 817 -13.38 23.89 8.04
CA SER A 817 -13.37 22.43 7.91
C SER A 817 -12.44 21.82 8.96
N LEU A 818 -12.17 20.53 8.83
CA LEU A 818 -11.29 19.75 9.68
C LEU A 818 -10.21 19.09 8.82
N ASP A 819 -9.00 19.03 9.37
CA ASP A 819 -7.87 18.32 8.80
C ASP A 819 -8.16 16.81 8.77
N GLU A 820 -7.93 16.16 7.63
CA GLU A 820 -8.33 14.76 7.38
C GLU A 820 -7.63 13.74 8.27
N GLU A 821 -6.42 14.07 8.76
CA GLU A 821 -5.58 13.20 9.57
C GLU A 821 -5.77 13.49 11.07
N THR A 822 -5.70 14.78 11.43
CA THR A 822 -5.63 15.22 12.84
C THR A 822 -6.96 15.66 13.42
N CYS A 823 -7.99 15.85 12.58
CA CYS A 823 -9.25 16.50 12.95
C CYS A 823 -9.08 17.94 13.49
N ALA A 824 -7.92 18.58 13.31
CA ALA A 824 -7.72 19.96 13.72
C ALA A 824 -8.58 20.91 12.87
N PRO A 825 -9.15 21.99 13.44
CA PRO A 825 -9.85 23.01 12.66
C PRO A 825 -8.96 23.62 11.59
N THR A 826 -9.51 23.79 10.39
CA THR A 826 -8.85 24.43 9.25
C THR A 826 -9.81 25.43 8.61
N GLU A 827 -9.27 26.41 7.90
CA GLU A 827 -10.09 27.37 7.16
C GLU A 827 -9.38 27.87 5.92
N ASN A 828 -10.15 28.18 4.88
CA ASN A 828 -9.66 28.89 3.70
C ASN A 828 -10.79 29.41 2.81
N ASN A 829 -10.44 30.24 1.82
CA ASN A 829 -11.39 30.85 0.90
C ASN A 829 -11.71 29.91 -0.28
N PHE A 830 -12.99 29.68 -0.54
CA PHE A 830 -13.44 28.84 -1.65
C PHE A 830 -14.60 29.48 -2.41
N ALA A 831 -14.68 29.17 -3.70
CA ALA A 831 -15.92 29.25 -4.44
C ALA A 831 -16.53 27.85 -4.59
N LEU A 832 -17.82 27.74 -4.32
CA LEU A 832 -18.57 26.49 -4.36
C LEU A 832 -19.83 26.70 -5.18
N ALA A 833 -20.12 25.77 -6.09
CA ALA A 833 -21.42 25.70 -6.76
C ALA A 833 -21.96 24.27 -6.76
N ALA A 834 -23.25 24.13 -6.45
CA ALA A 834 -23.92 22.83 -6.40
C ALA A 834 -25.39 22.94 -6.83
N ILE A 835 -25.94 21.83 -7.32
CA ILE A 835 -27.37 21.67 -7.59
C ILE A 835 -28.01 21.11 -6.32
N ASP A 836 -28.97 21.84 -5.77
CA ASP A 836 -29.72 21.52 -4.54
C ASP A 836 -30.98 20.72 -4.88
N HIS A 837 -31.04 19.46 -4.42
CA HIS A 837 -32.16 18.54 -4.62
C HIS A 837 -33.18 18.58 -3.47
N GLY A 838 -32.95 19.41 -2.45
CA GLY A 838 -33.76 19.45 -1.23
C GLY A 838 -33.37 18.39 -0.19
N LYS A 839 -34.07 18.40 0.96
CA LYS A 839 -33.77 17.60 2.16
C LYS A 839 -34.09 16.11 2.05
N THR A 840 -35.17 15.77 1.37
CA THR A 840 -35.62 14.38 1.20
C THR A 840 -36.02 14.19 -0.26
N PRO A 841 -35.06 14.28 -1.20
CA PRO A 841 -35.39 14.12 -2.61
C PRO A 841 -35.97 12.73 -2.85
N HIS A 842 -36.88 12.65 -3.82
CA HIS A 842 -37.42 11.40 -4.32
C HIS A 842 -37.59 11.57 -5.83
N ASN A 843 -36.95 10.71 -6.62
CA ASN A 843 -36.85 10.82 -8.07
C ASN A 843 -36.31 12.18 -8.56
N ALA A 844 -35.39 12.80 -7.81
CA ALA A 844 -34.72 14.01 -8.26
C ALA A 844 -33.70 13.70 -9.38
N SER A 845 -33.32 14.73 -10.13
CA SER A 845 -32.44 14.59 -11.30
C SER A 845 -31.56 15.83 -11.50
N TYR A 846 -30.49 15.69 -12.27
CA TYR A 846 -29.70 16.83 -12.76
C TYR A 846 -29.23 16.61 -14.19
N GLU A 847 -29.05 17.70 -14.92
CA GLU A 847 -28.42 17.72 -16.24
C GLU A 847 -27.48 18.93 -16.30
N TYR A 848 -26.20 18.68 -16.58
CA TYR A 848 -25.27 19.75 -16.90
C TYR A 848 -24.20 19.29 -17.88
N MET A 849 -23.62 20.24 -18.60
CA MET A 849 -22.42 20.01 -19.41
C MET A 849 -21.26 20.81 -18.86
N VAL A 850 -20.10 20.16 -18.71
CA VAL A 850 -18.83 20.84 -18.49
C VAL A 850 -18.16 21.11 -19.83
N LEU A 851 -17.83 22.36 -20.07
CA LEU A 851 -16.95 22.83 -21.14
C LEU A 851 -15.58 23.10 -20.52
N ILE A 852 -14.60 22.26 -20.86
CA ILE A 852 -13.23 22.38 -20.34
C ILE A 852 -12.45 23.32 -21.24
N GLN A 853 -11.97 24.42 -20.65
CA GLN A 853 -11.16 25.44 -21.32
C GLN A 853 -11.67 25.85 -22.73
N PRO A 854 -12.97 26.14 -22.91
CA PRO A 854 -13.53 26.47 -24.21
C PRO A 854 -13.05 27.84 -24.70
N SER A 855 -12.98 27.99 -26.01
CA SER A 855 -12.88 29.31 -26.64
C SER A 855 -14.14 30.15 -26.41
N GLU A 856 -14.03 31.48 -26.54
CA GLU A 856 -15.20 32.37 -26.48
C GLU A 856 -16.29 32.02 -27.51
N LYS A 857 -15.86 31.53 -28.69
CA LYS A 857 -16.78 31.08 -29.74
C LYS A 857 -17.56 29.85 -29.31
N GLU A 858 -16.88 28.85 -28.74
CA GLU A 858 -17.52 27.64 -28.23
C GLU A 858 -18.49 27.96 -27.09
N LYS A 859 -18.10 28.82 -26.14
CA LYS A 859 -18.99 29.24 -25.04
C LYS A 859 -20.31 29.81 -25.57
N LYS A 860 -20.23 30.79 -26.47
CA LYS A 860 -21.43 31.41 -27.08
C LYS A 860 -22.26 30.40 -27.86
N GLN A 861 -21.59 29.53 -28.64
CA GLN A 861 -22.26 28.49 -29.43
C GLN A 861 -23.03 27.50 -28.55
N TYR A 862 -22.40 26.98 -27.51
CA TYR A 862 -22.99 25.94 -26.67
C TYR A 862 -24.00 26.48 -25.67
N GLN A 863 -23.82 27.70 -25.17
CA GLN A 863 -24.84 28.38 -24.37
C GLN A 863 -26.17 28.50 -25.15
N LYS A 864 -26.11 28.74 -26.48
CA LYS A 864 -27.31 28.82 -27.34
C LYS A 864 -27.85 27.45 -27.77
N SER A 865 -27.00 26.52 -28.18
CA SER A 865 -27.41 25.27 -28.87
C SER A 865 -27.41 24.00 -28.00
N GLY A 866 -26.83 24.06 -26.79
CA GLY A 866 -26.60 22.93 -25.89
C GLY A 866 -25.50 21.97 -26.32
N GLY A 867 -25.28 21.76 -27.62
CA GLY A 867 -24.23 20.88 -28.16
C GLY A 867 -24.56 19.38 -28.18
N TYR A 868 -25.54 18.93 -27.40
CA TYR A 868 -25.97 17.54 -27.31
C TYR A 868 -27.50 17.41 -27.28
N ILE A 869 -27.98 16.17 -27.31
CA ILE A 869 -29.39 15.79 -27.15
C ILE A 869 -29.45 14.67 -26.09
N VAL A 870 -30.19 14.89 -25.01
CA VAL A 870 -30.59 13.83 -24.09
C VAL A 870 -31.76 13.09 -24.72
N LEU A 871 -31.56 11.82 -25.05
CA LEU A 871 -32.58 10.95 -25.63
C LEU A 871 -33.38 10.23 -24.54
N GLN A 872 -32.73 9.91 -23.42
CA GLN A 872 -33.35 9.30 -22.25
C GLN A 872 -32.55 9.64 -20.98
N GLN A 873 -33.26 9.88 -19.88
CA GLN A 873 -32.69 10.09 -18.55
C GLN A 873 -33.67 9.60 -17.49
N ASN A 874 -33.55 8.33 -17.11
CA ASN A 874 -34.37 7.69 -16.09
C ASN A 874 -33.68 6.44 -15.54
N LYS A 875 -34.36 5.71 -14.64
CA LYS A 875 -33.84 4.49 -14.04
C LYS A 875 -33.39 3.42 -15.03
N GLN A 876 -34.03 3.29 -16.19
CA GLN A 876 -33.65 2.30 -17.19
C GLN A 876 -32.32 2.66 -17.86
N ALA A 877 -32.16 3.91 -18.29
CA ALA A 877 -31.01 4.33 -19.06
C ALA A 877 -30.76 5.83 -19.06
N HIS A 878 -29.50 6.20 -19.25
CA HIS A 878 -29.08 7.52 -19.70
C HIS A 878 -28.53 7.41 -21.12
N ILE A 879 -29.10 8.15 -22.06
CA ILE A 879 -28.72 8.09 -23.48
C ILE A 879 -28.51 9.50 -24.01
N VAL A 880 -27.30 9.78 -24.52
CA VAL A 880 -26.89 11.10 -24.99
C VAL A 880 -26.32 11.01 -26.39
N ARG A 881 -26.77 11.89 -27.28
CA ARG A 881 -26.17 12.09 -28.60
C ARG A 881 -25.41 13.42 -28.65
N ASP A 882 -24.11 13.35 -28.94
CA ASP A 882 -23.29 14.53 -29.21
C ASP A 882 -23.53 15.01 -30.65
N LYS A 883 -23.93 16.28 -30.81
CA LYS A 883 -24.26 16.83 -32.14
C LYS A 883 -23.03 17.04 -33.00
N ALA A 884 -21.87 17.30 -32.39
CA ALA A 884 -20.64 17.61 -33.11
C ALA A 884 -20.04 16.36 -33.77
N THR A 885 -20.04 15.23 -33.07
CA THR A 885 -19.46 13.96 -33.55
C THR A 885 -20.50 12.98 -34.08
N SER A 886 -21.79 13.23 -33.87
CA SER A 886 -22.89 12.27 -34.10
C SER A 886 -22.72 10.95 -33.34
N THR A 887 -21.88 10.94 -32.29
CA THR A 887 -21.71 9.78 -31.41
C THR A 887 -22.87 9.72 -30.43
N THR A 888 -23.41 8.53 -30.23
CA THR A 888 -24.45 8.28 -29.21
C THR A 888 -23.87 7.37 -28.13
N GLY A 889 -23.92 7.81 -26.88
CA GLY A 889 -23.57 7.02 -25.72
C GLY A 889 -24.83 6.50 -25.03
N TYR A 890 -24.77 5.25 -24.61
CA TYR A 890 -25.83 4.51 -23.95
C TYR A 890 -25.27 3.97 -22.62
N VAL A 891 -25.76 4.49 -21.50
CA VAL A 891 -25.55 3.90 -20.18
C VAL A 891 -26.85 3.20 -19.82
N LEU A 892 -26.90 1.89 -20.03
CA LEU A 892 -28.10 1.06 -19.85
C LEU A 892 -27.99 0.36 -18.49
N PHE A 893 -28.68 0.89 -17.50
CA PHE A 893 -28.58 0.39 -16.14
C PHE A 893 -29.43 -0.86 -15.89
N GLU A 894 -30.41 -1.12 -16.77
CA GLU A 894 -31.29 -2.28 -16.74
C GLU A 894 -31.29 -2.95 -18.12
N GLU A 895 -31.56 -4.26 -18.15
CA GLU A 895 -31.78 -5.00 -19.39
C GLU A 895 -33.13 -4.67 -20.05
N GLY A 896 -33.28 -4.98 -21.34
CA GLY A 896 -34.54 -4.86 -22.06
C GLY A 896 -34.47 -4.04 -23.35
N GLU A 897 -35.63 -3.56 -23.79
CA GLU A 897 -35.79 -2.79 -25.02
C GLU A 897 -35.28 -1.36 -24.89
N VAL A 898 -34.65 -0.86 -25.96
CA VAL A 898 -34.19 0.52 -26.10
C VAL A 898 -35.03 1.18 -27.19
N THR A 899 -35.93 2.07 -26.78
CA THR A 899 -36.94 2.68 -27.67
C THR A 899 -36.52 4.03 -28.25
N VAL A 900 -35.31 4.52 -27.94
CA VAL A 900 -34.77 5.79 -28.42
C VAL A 900 -33.37 5.63 -29.03
N GLY A 901 -32.88 6.65 -29.75
CA GLY A 901 -31.56 6.61 -30.42
C GLY A 901 -31.58 5.93 -31.79
N ASN A 902 -32.42 4.91 -32.00
CA ASN A 902 -32.60 4.18 -33.26
C ASN A 902 -31.43 3.29 -33.69
N GLU A 903 -30.28 3.28 -33.00
CA GLU A 903 -29.17 2.36 -33.30
C GLU A 903 -29.27 1.05 -32.51
N ILE A 904 -29.51 1.14 -31.20
CA ILE A 904 -29.67 -0.01 -30.30
C ILE A 904 -31.15 -0.26 -30.09
N LEU A 905 -31.59 -1.52 -30.20
CA LEU A 905 -32.98 -1.94 -30.05
C LEU A 905 -33.24 -2.70 -28.76
N SER A 906 -32.29 -3.53 -28.31
CA SER A 906 -32.40 -4.22 -27.01
C SER A 906 -31.05 -4.77 -26.54
N VAL A 907 -30.92 -4.97 -25.24
CA VAL A 907 -29.81 -5.68 -24.59
C VAL A 907 -30.34 -6.71 -23.58
N ASN A 908 -29.64 -7.81 -23.40
CA ASN A 908 -30.03 -8.84 -22.42
C ASN A 908 -29.47 -8.62 -21.00
N HIS A 909 -28.54 -7.68 -20.81
CA HIS A 909 -27.93 -7.36 -19.52
C HIS A 909 -27.64 -5.85 -19.45
N PRO A 910 -27.56 -5.25 -18.24
CA PRO A 910 -27.06 -3.89 -18.05
C PRO A 910 -25.67 -3.73 -18.69
N CYS A 911 -25.46 -2.67 -19.47
CA CYS A 911 -24.17 -2.43 -20.11
C CYS A 911 -23.94 -0.97 -20.50
N LEU A 912 -22.71 -0.67 -20.91
CA LEU A 912 -22.33 0.58 -21.56
C LEU A 912 -22.14 0.33 -23.07
N ILE A 913 -22.72 1.18 -23.92
CA ILE A 913 -22.55 1.10 -25.37
C ILE A 913 -22.23 2.50 -25.93
N MET A 914 -21.34 2.58 -26.91
CA MET A 914 -21.16 3.77 -27.73
C MET A 914 -21.24 3.42 -29.21
N THR A 915 -21.98 4.23 -29.97
CA THR A 915 -22.07 4.11 -31.44
C THR A 915 -21.60 5.38 -32.11
N ALA A 916 -20.64 5.27 -33.02
CA ALA A 916 -20.13 6.38 -33.82
C ALA A 916 -20.30 6.06 -35.31
N LYS A 917 -21.21 6.77 -35.99
CA LYS A 917 -21.42 6.63 -37.44
C LYS A 917 -20.40 7.47 -38.20
N GLU A 918 -19.61 6.84 -39.05
CA GLU A 918 -18.74 7.56 -39.98
C GLU A 918 -19.55 8.08 -41.18
N ASN A 919 -20.52 7.27 -41.62
CA ASN A 919 -21.52 7.64 -42.62
C ASN A 919 -22.74 6.69 -42.48
N LYS A 920 -23.67 6.73 -43.44
CA LYS A 920 -24.88 5.89 -43.43
C LYS A 920 -24.60 4.37 -43.55
N ASP A 921 -23.43 4.00 -44.04
CA ASP A 921 -23.04 2.63 -44.37
C ASP A 921 -21.89 2.12 -43.47
N LYS A 922 -21.36 2.93 -42.54
CA LYS A 922 -20.29 2.57 -41.61
C LYS A 922 -20.53 3.08 -40.19
N MET A 923 -20.39 2.19 -39.21
CA MET A 923 -20.58 2.50 -37.79
C MET A 923 -19.59 1.74 -36.91
N THR A 924 -18.88 2.44 -36.03
CA THR A 924 -18.16 1.81 -34.92
C THR A 924 -19.13 1.57 -33.77
N ILE A 925 -19.11 0.37 -33.20
CA ILE A 925 -19.80 0.03 -31.95
C ILE A 925 -18.79 -0.42 -30.90
N SER A 926 -18.85 0.20 -29.73
CA SER A 926 -18.05 -0.13 -28.55
C SER A 926 -19.01 -0.60 -27.45
N VAL A 927 -18.69 -1.69 -26.76
CA VAL A 927 -19.52 -2.31 -25.72
C VAL A 927 -18.66 -2.63 -24.50
N CYS A 928 -19.17 -2.35 -23.31
CA CYS A 928 -18.52 -2.68 -22.05
C CYS A 928 -19.56 -3.22 -21.06
N ASP A 929 -19.22 -4.32 -20.41
CA ASP A 929 -19.92 -4.79 -19.23
C ASP A 929 -19.23 -4.22 -18.00
N PRO A 930 -19.81 -3.25 -17.27
CA PRO A 930 -19.15 -2.65 -16.13
C PRO A 930 -19.10 -3.58 -14.91
N ASP A 931 -19.86 -4.69 -14.90
CA ASP A 931 -19.75 -5.69 -13.84
C ASP A 931 -18.43 -6.48 -13.98
N LEU A 932 -17.66 -6.57 -12.90
CA LEU A 932 -16.39 -7.31 -12.90
C LEU A 932 -16.59 -8.83 -12.79
N HIS A 933 -17.78 -9.30 -12.40
CA HIS A 933 -18.13 -10.71 -12.29
C HIS A 933 -17.14 -11.52 -11.43
N PHE A 934 -16.73 -11.00 -10.27
CA PHE A 934 -15.98 -11.81 -9.28
C PHE A 934 -16.87 -12.85 -8.59
N TYR A 935 -18.18 -12.62 -8.59
CA TYR A 935 -19.19 -13.59 -8.21
C TYR A 935 -20.50 -13.29 -8.95
N GLU A 936 -21.38 -14.30 -9.04
CA GLU A 936 -22.69 -14.19 -9.66
C GLU A 936 -23.80 -14.17 -8.60
N GLY A 937 -24.97 -13.63 -8.98
CA GLY A 937 -26.14 -13.56 -8.10
C GLY A 937 -26.24 -12.25 -7.29
N PRO A 938 -27.08 -12.23 -6.23
CA PRO A 938 -27.28 -11.04 -5.42
C PRO A 938 -26.00 -10.63 -4.68
N ALA A 939 -25.92 -9.37 -4.26
CA ALA A 939 -24.80 -8.89 -3.46
C ALA A 939 -24.55 -9.78 -2.24
N ASP A 940 -23.28 -10.13 -2.00
CA ASP A 940 -22.88 -10.84 -0.78
C ASP A 940 -22.98 -9.86 0.39
N GLU A 941 -24.17 -9.75 0.98
CA GLU A 941 -24.44 -8.92 2.16
C GLU A 941 -25.11 -9.68 3.30
N GLN A 942 -24.85 -9.20 4.51
CA GLN A 942 -25.54 -9.63 5.72
C GLN A 942 -26.38 -8.47 6.23
N TYR A 943 -27.55 -8.80 6.78
CA TYR A 943 -28.51 -7.81 7.23
C TYR A 943 -28.77 -7.96 8.73
N ASP A 944 -28.94 -6.84 9.42
CA ASP A 944 -29.37 -6.81 10.81
C ASP A 944 -30.88 -7.14 10.92
N LYS A 945 -31.39 -7.19 12.16
CA LYS A 945 -32.82 -7.46 12.44
C LYS A 945 -33.80 -6.46 11.82
N ASN A 946 -33.32 -5.30 11.37
CA ASN A 946 -34.11 -4.24 10.74
C ASN A 946 -33.95 -4.24 9.21
N GLY A 947 -33.21 -5.21 8.65
CA GLY A 947 -32.94 -5.29 7.21
C GLY A 947 -31.85 -4.34 6.71
N LYS A 948 -31.00 -3.79 7.59
CA LYS A 948 -29.86 -2.94 7.19
C LYS A 948 -28.60 -3.74 6.96
N ARG A 949 -27.83 -3.40 5.93
CA ARG A 949 -26.51 -4.00 5.66
C ARG A 949 -25.57 -3.81 6.84
N ILE A 950 -24.95 -4.91 7.26
CA ILE A 950 -23.92 -4.94 8.29
C ILE A 950 -22.58 -4.68 7.61
N GLU A 951 -21.79 -3.76 8.16
CA GLU A 951 -20.41 -3.55 7.71
C GLU A 951 -19.58 -4.82 7.92
N ARG A 952 -18.93 -5.28 6.85
CA ARG A 952 -17.93 -6.34 6.89
C ARG A 952 -16.74 -5.92 6.06
N SER A 953 -15.52 -6.18 6.54
CA SER A 953 -14.31 -5.81 5.80
C SER A 953 -14.27 -6.50 4.43
N VAL A 954 -13.59 -5.89 3.45
CA VAL A 954 -13.34 -6.54 2.16
C VAL A 954 -12.58 -7.87 2.34
N TYR A 955 -11.72 -7.96 3.36
CA TYR A 955 -10.89 -9.13 3.66
C TYR A 955 -11.71 -10.36 4.11
N SER A 956 -12.90 -10.14 4.67
CA SER A 956 -13.81 -11.23 5.09
C SER A 956 -14.61 -11.86 3.95
N ARG A 957 -14.57 -11.27 2.74
CA ARG A 957 -15.40 -11.70 1.60
C ARG A 957 -14.80 -12.94 0.95
N LYS A 958 -15.62 -14.00 0.78
CA LYS A 958 -15.14 -15.28 0.23
C LYS A 958 -14.71 -15.20 -1.24
N TRP A 959 -15.23 -14.23 -1.99
CA TRP A 959 -14.95 -14.03 -3.40
C TRP A 959 -13.74 -13.12 -3.68
N ILE A 960 -13.07 -12.63 -2.64
CA ILE A 960 -12.03 -11.59 -2.74
C ILE A 960 -10.93 -11.89 -3.77
N ASP A 961 -10.54 -13.16 -3.90
CA ASP A 961 -9.49 -13.62 -4.80
C ASP A 961 -10.04 -14.23 -6.11
N ASN A 962 -11.36 -14.19 -6.33
CA ASN A 962 -11.96 -14.77 -7.53
C ASN A 962 -11.52 -14.03 -8.80
N PRO A 963 -11.17 -14.75 -9.88
CA PRO A 963 -10.96 -14.13 -11.18
C PRO A 963 -12.27 -13.52 -11.70
N SER A 964 -12.16 -12.50 -12.55
CA SER A 964 -13.31 -11.99 -13.32
C SER A 964 -13.86 -13.11 -14.20
N ALA A 965 -15.13 -13.47 -14.08
CA ALA A 965 -15.77 -14.44 -14.97
C ALA A 965 -16.07 -13.80 -16.34
N LYS A 966 -16.24 -14.65 -17.37
CA LYS A 966 -16.70 -14.19 -18.69
C LYS A 966 -18.21 -13.97 -18.65
N SER A 967 -18.67 -12.85 -19.18
CA SER A 967 -20.09 -12.58 -19.43
C SER A 967 -20.37 -12.47 -20.92
N THR A 968 -21.63 -12.58 -21.33
CA THR A 968 -22.05 -12.42 -22.73
C THR A 968 -23.19 -11.43 -22.84
N ILE A 969 -22.93 -10.29 -23.48
CA ILE A 969 -23.94 -9.30 -23.81
C ILE A 969 -24.47 -9.60 -25.21
N LYS A 970 -25.78 -9.81 -25.31
CA LYS A 970 -26.53 -9.94 -26.56
C LYS A 970 -27.19 -8.61 -26.89
N ILE A 971 -26.91 -8.09 -28.07
CA ILE A 971 -27.40 -6.78 -28.52
C ILE A 971 -28.17 -6.96 -29.81
N LYS A 972 -29.40 -6.43 -29.85
CA LYS A 972 -30.12 -6.24 -31.10
C LYS A 972 -29.86 -4.83 -31.60
N ILE A 973 -29.31 -4.68 -32.80
CA ILE A 973 -29.05 -3.38 -33.43
C ILE A 973 -29.92 -3.20 -34.68
N ASN A 974 -30.29 -1.95 -34.95
CA ASN A 974 -31.08 -1.58 -36.11
C ASN A 974 -30.22 -1.56 -37.39
N GLY A 975 -30.75 -2.12 -38.48
CA GLY A 975 -30.08 -2.28 -39.76
C GLY A 975 -29.42 -3.65 -39.94
N ILE A 976 -29.11 -3.96 -41.21
CA ILE A 976 -28.37 -5.17 -41.58
C ILE A 976 -26.89 -4.80 -41.72
N TRP A 977 -26.07 -5.38 -40.86
CA TRP A 977 -24.65 -5.04 -40.72
C TRP A 977 -23.79 -6.29 -40.85
N ASN A 978 -22.59 -6.13 -41.39
CA ASN A 978 -21.50 -7.10 -41.33
C ASN A 978 -20.35 -6.51 -40.50
N LEU A 979 -19.54 -7.38 -39.90
CA LEU A 979 -18.27 -6.95 -39.31
C LEU A 979 -17.33 -6.53 -40.45
N GLU A 980 -16.72 -5.34 -40.34
CA GLU A 980 -15.71 -4.89 -41.32
C GLU A 980 -14.48 -5.81 -41.28
N THR A 981 -14.12 -6.27 -40.08
CA THR A 981 -13.03 -7.21 -39.82
C THR A 981 -13.48 -8.26 -38.80
N PRO A 982 -12.97 -9.51 -38.88
CA PRO A 982 -13.22 -10.51 -37.85
C PRO A 982 -12.83 -10.01 -36.45
N SER A 983 -13.58 -10.45 -35.43
CA SER A 983 -13.34 -10.12 -34.03
C SER A 983 -13.40 -11.36 -33.16
N ASP A 984 -12.48 -11.45 -32.20
CA ASP A 984 -12.44 -12.54 -31.21
C ASP A 984 -13.49 -12.38 -30.11
N TYR A 985 -14.11 -11.21 -30.01
CA TYR A 985 -14.98 -10.84 -28.89
C TYR A 985 -16.36 -10.32 -29.29
N ILE A 986 -16.60 -9.90 -30.54
CA ILE A 986 -17.95 -9.57 -31.04
C ILE A 986 -18.25 -10.43 -32.25
N LYS A 987 -19.37 -11.15 -32.22
CA LYS A 987 -19.84 -11.98 -33.33
C LYS A 987 -21.26 -11.59 -33.73
N ILE A 988 -21.57 -11.74 -35.01
CA ILE A 988 -22.97 -11.66 -35.49
C ILE A 988 -23.59 -13.04 -35.30
N SER A 989 -24.54 -13.16 -34.38
CA SER A 989 -25.26 -14.42 -34.12
C SER A 989 -26.45 -14.64 -35.05
N GLY A 990 -26.91 -13.58 -35.72
CA GLY A 990 -27.97 -13.65 -36.70
C GLY A 990 -28.33 -12.30 -37.29
N LYS A 991 -29.23 -12.32 -38.29
CA LYS A 991 -29.85 -11.16 -38.91
C LYS A 991 -31.34 -11.46 -39.09
N ASP A 992 -32.20 -10.47 -38.89
CA ASP A 992 -33.59 -10.51 -39.38
C ASP A 992 -33.74 -9.55 -40.58
N THR A 993 -34.96 -9.25 -41.03
CA THR A 993 -35.19 -8.36 -42.19
C THR A 993 -34.76 -6.91 -41.97
N LYS A 994 -34.59 -6.46 -40.72
CA LYS A 994 -34.30 -5.05 -40.37
C LYS A 994 -33.25 -4.90 -39.28
N SER A 995 -32.70 -5.96 -38.72
CA SER A 995 -31.83 -5.91 -37.55
C SER A 995 -30.71 -6.94 -37.62
N THR A 996 -29.62 -6.65 -36.90
CA THR A 996 -28.48 -7.54 -36.71
C THR A 996 -28.38 -7.88 -35.22
N PHE A 997 -28.09 -9.14 -34.91
CA PHE A 997 -27.89 -9.61 -33.54
C PHE A 997 -26.41 -9.81 -33.28
N LEU A 998 -25.89 -9.15 -32.25
CA LEU A 998 -24.50 -9.26 -31.82
C LEU A 998 -24.44 -10.06 -30.52
N GLU A 999 -23.44 -10.92 -30.41
CA GLU A 999 -23.00 -11.54 -29.15
C GLU A 999 -21.61 -11.02 -28.81
N VAL A 1000 -21.48 -10.43 -27.63
CA VAL A 1000 -20.27 -9.76 -27.14
C VAL A 1000 -19.73 -10.53 -25.94
N SER A 1001 -18.52 -11.08 -26.07
CA SER A 1001 -17.80 -11.74 -24.99
C SER A 1001 -17.07 -10.72 -24.13
N CYS A 1002 -17.59 -10.49 -22.93
CA CYS A 1002 -17.09 -9.50 -21.98
C CYS A 1002 -16.32 -10.15 -20.82
N ARG A 1003 -15.35 -9.41 -20.30
CA ARG A 1003 -14.53 -9.77 -19.12
C ARG A 1003 -13.76 -8.55 -18.65
N HIS A 1004 -13.42 -8.46 -17.36
CA HIS A 1004 -12.54 -7.43 -16.79
C HIS A 1004 -13.04 -5.98 -16.92
N GLY A 1005 -14.31 -5.77 -17.26
CA GLY A 1005 -14.80 -4.46 -17.65
C GLY A 1005 -14.16 -3.88 -18.92
N MET A 1006 -13.55 -4.68 -19.79
CA MET A 1006 -12.90 -4.12 -20.98
C MET A 1006 -13.89 -3.68 -22.04
N THR A 1007 -13.59 -2.57 -22.72
CA THR A 1007 -14.26 -2.23 -23.99
C THR A 1007 -13.99 -3.32 -25.03
N ARG A 1008 -15.05 -3.80 -25.67
CA ARG A 1008 -15.05 -4.56 -26.92
C ARG A 1008 -15.55 -3.68 -28.06
N GLU A 1009 -14.76 -3.52 -29.12
CA GLU A 1009 -15.05 -2.56 -30.20
C GLU A 1009 -14.90 -3.19 -31.58
N VAL A 1010 -15.85 -2.97 -32.48
CA VAL A 1010 -15.75 -3.35 -33.89
C VAL A 1010 -16.28 -2.25 -34.80
N ASN A 1011 -15.81 -2.25 -36.04
CA ASN A 1011 -16.44 -1.50 -37.10
C ASN A 1011 -17.45 -2.40 -37.83
N LEU A 1012 -18.60 -1.81 -38.14
CA LEU A 1012 -19.67 -2.41 -38.90
C LEU A 1012 -19.80 -1.72 -40.25
N ILE A 1013 -19.99 -2.52 -41.30
CA ILE A 1013 -20.34 -2.08 -42.64
C ILE A 1013 -21.75 -2.55 -42.96
N LYS A 1014 -22.53 -1.69 -43.58
CA LYS A 1014 -23.90 -2.02 -43.97
C LYS A 1014 -23.87 -3.04 -45.11
N ASP A 1015 -24.77 -4.03 -45.04
CA ASP A 1015 -24.96 -5.06 -46.07
C ASP A 1015 -25.58 -4.48 -47.35
#